data_AF-A0A2V9WJK3-F1
#
_entry.id   AF-A0A2V9WJK3-F1
#
_cell.length_a   1.000
_cell.length_b   1.000
_cell.length_c   1.000
_cell.angle_alpha   90.00
_cell.angle_beta   90.00
_cell.angle_gamma   90.00
#
_symmetry.space_group_name_H-M   'P 1'
#
loop_
_entity.id
_entity.type
_entity.pdbx_description
1 polymer ?
#
loop_
_entity_poly.entity_id
_entity_poly.type
_entity_poly.pdbx_seq_one_letter_code
_entity_poly.pdbx_strand_id
1 'polypeptide(L)'
;MRLGIMLGICLAICARPVFGVAPQPTASGKSGTAEALYLELSNTPLDPARVYQVRDASLDRAAIHITLEDGTIALTQDVLGRITGAFFEGEGEVLLIPPDEVERKSIGLFTGMAILEERFTSAYFRFNDDTAAELKPGLRAADNADGFISRWGDTARTLAQADALRLLVTFSQMLPVEGRSFTSATPRSLDPRDRMLHARLQGVKLGIFDIHFDSKATEQIQAGQARAAKNGVVYYDIWTSFSINPASLDPNRQAPAWPGESLTTAREEGEPREEFAVHRYEIEAEVRPPKQLNAEARLEVDIAHGGVRALIFELSRFLHLMVVEANGQPVEFIHNPSIEGTQVSRRGNDLVVVILPEPTPAGQKIELRFVYGGEVLAEAGNGLLYVGARGTWYPNRGMAMADFDLKFHYPRGWTLLATGKPMTTSIRPGDLPPAGAMPNIADVQTARWISERPIPVAGFNLGRYTRATAQAGNVTVESYAAPGVEREFPKAPVRIIEPDPAVSPELKRPQEVIVPVPPSPARNALHVAEATAQALQFYSRRFGPFPYSHLALTQMPGPESQGWPGLVFLSSYAFLSEQERADLHMDLSRSILAQQVPAHETAHQWWGDLVTWKSYRDQWISEGLSNYSSLMMLQEKNPVAFHQIMERYRQELVENKDGELPKDAGPVTLGVRLLSSHAPEGYEAISYGRGTWLFHMLRSMLLDVAAQGPGKGKHGRNNAEEPFVLALRKLRQRFEGKAISTRELLEIFAEDLPPSLRYEGRASLDWFLQGWINGTALPKLQLESVKFAPRGNATMVSGTILQKNASEDLVTSVPIYAVLSGNASVFIGRVFADGTESSFHLSAPAGTRKILLDPKQTILTAPK
;
A
#
# COMPACT_ATOMS: atom_id res chain seq x y z
N MET A 1 -3.48 16.93 -8.80
CA MET A 1 -4.11 15.63 -8.52
C MET A 1 -3.00 14.63 -8.43
N ARG A 2 -2.65 14.28 -7.20
CA ARG A 2 -1.91 13.05 -6.92
C ARG A 2 -2.99 11.95 -6.94
N LEU A 3 -2.71 10.83 -7.60
CA LEU A 3 -3.48 9.60 -7.41
C LEU A 3 -2.61 8.81 -6.43
N GLY A 4 -3.04 8.79 -5.19
CA GLY A 4 -2.40 8.08 -4.10
C GLY A 4 -3.46 7.24 -3.41
N ILE A 5 -3.40 5.93 -3.63
CA ILE A 5 -3.95 4.99 -2.65
C ILE A 5 -3.10 5.11 -1.40
N MET A 6 -3.53 5.97 -0.47
CA MET A 6 -3.20 5.75 0.93
C MET A 6 -4.11 4.64 1.46
N LEU A 7 -3.57 3.43 1.51
CA LEU A 7 -3.96 2.48 2.54
C LEU A 7 -3.69 3.18 3.88
N GLY A 8 -4.73 3.56 4.61
CA GLY A 8 -4.69 3.85 6.04
C GLY A 8 -3.80 4.98 6.59
N ILE A 9 -2.97 5.69 5.82
CA ILE A 9 -2.18 6.79 6.37
C ILE A 9 -3.04 8.08 6.41
N CYS A 10 -3.57 8.40 7.58
CA CYS A 10 -4.27 9.66 7.82
C CYS A 10 -3.31 10.86 7.66
N LEU A 11 -3.47 11.64 6.59
CA LEU A 11 -2.96 13.01 6.51
C LEU A 11 -3.82 13.92 7.40
N ALA A 12 -3.36 14.18 8.62
CA ALA A 12 -3.98 15.17 9.51
C ALA A 12 -3.50 16.58 9.18
N ILE A 13 -4.39 17.43 8.67
CA ILE A 13 -4.16 18.88 8.52
C ILE A 13 -4.30 19.55 9.89
N CYS A 14 -3.31 20.36 10.25
CA CYS A 14 -3.17 21.02 11.55
C CYS A 14 -4.37 21.92 11.90
N ALA A 15 -5.13 21.55 12.94
CA ALA A 15 -5.98 22.47 13.70
C ALA A 15 -5.39 22.65 15.11
N ARG A 16 -5.22 23.91 15.54
CA ARG A 16 -4.62 24.26 16.83
C ARG A 16 -5.45 23.70 18.01
N PRO A 17 -4.85 23.02 19.01
CA PRO A 17 -5.58 22.52 20.16
C PRO A 17 -5.80 23.64 21.20
N VAL A 18 -7.00 23.66 21.77
CA VAL A 18 -7.27 24.25 23.08
C VAL A 18 -6.97 23.15 24.11
N PHE A 19 -6.07 23.43 25.04
CA PHE A 19 -5.63 22.46 26.06
C PHE A 19 -6.78 22.09 26.99
N GLY A 20 -7.17 20.81 26.96
CA GLY A 20 -7.95 20.15 28.00
C GLY A 20 -7.15 18.96 28.52
N VAL A 21 -6.78 18.99 29.80
CA VAL A 21 -6.10 17.88 30.49
C VAL A 21 -7.07 16.71 30.59
N ALA A 22 -6.78 15.60 29.90
CA ALA A 22 -7.52 14.36 30.09
C ALA A 22 -7.18 13.76 31.48
N PRO A 23 -8.16 13.25 32.23
CA PRO A 23 -7.90 12.67 33.56
C PRO A 23 -7.15 11.33 33.44
N GLN A 24 -6.12 11.17 34.27
CA GLN A 24 -5.42 9.89 34.45
C GLN A 24 -6.38 8.84 35.04
N PRO A 25 -6.44 7.61 34.49
CA PRO A 25 -7.15 6.53 35.14
C PRO A 25 -6.36 6.06 36.38
N THR A 26 -7.04 6.10 37.52
CA THR A 26 -6.53 5.63 38.81
C THR A 26 -6.31 4.11 38.79
N ALA A 27 -5.09 3.68 39.06
CA ALA A 27 -4.71 2.27 39.17
C ALA A 27 -5.44 1.57 40.34
N SER A 28 -6.39 0.70 40.01
CA SER A 28 -6.86 -0.37 40.89
C SER A 28 -6.98 -1.68 40.10
N GLY A 29 -5.87 -2.11 39.49
CA GLY A 29 -5.80 -3.34 38.70
C GLY A 29 -5.88 -4.60 39.56
N LYS A 30 -6.88 -5.46 39.31
CA LYS A 30 -6.87 -6.84 39.78
C LYS A 30 -5.74 -7.59 39.06
N SER A 31 -4.84 -8.24 39.80
CA SER A 31 -3.78 -9.06 39.21
C SER A 31 -4.37 -10.20 38.37
N GLY A 32 -3.99 -10.32 37.10
CA GLY A 32 -4.38 -11.43 36.22
C GLY A 32 -5.28 -11.09 35.02
N THR A 33 -5.57 -9.81 34.75
CA THR A 33 -6.27 -9.36 33.54
C THR A 33 -5.29 -9.03 32.40
N ALA A 34 -5.78 -9.01 31.16
CA ALA A 34 -4.98 -8.60 30.00
C ALA A 34 -4.63 -7.11 30.02
N GLU A 35 -5.50 -6.26 30.55
CA GLU A 35 -5.21 -4.83 30.75
C GLU A 35 -4.06 -4.61 31.73
N ALA A 36 -4.07 -5.31 32.87
CA ALA A 36 -2.98 -5.23 33.84
C ALA A 36 -1.66 -5.70 33.21
N LEU A 37 -1.68 -6.81 32.46
CA LEU A 37 -0.52 -7.33 31.74
C LEU A 37 -0.01 -6.33 30.68
N TYR A 38 -0.90 -5.71 29.90
CA TYR A 38 -0.52 -4.69 28.91
C TYR A 38 0.14 -3.49 29.57
N LEU A 39 -0.41 -2.98 30.69
CA LEU A 39 0.15 -1.85 31.42
C LEU A 39 1.51 -2.19 32.06
N GLU A 40 1.67 -3.42 32.56
CA GLU A 40 2.93 -3.94 33.10
C GLU A 40 4.00 -4.04 32.01
N LEU A 41 3.65 -4.61 30.84
CA LEU A 41 4.53 -4.67 29.67
C LEU A 41 4.88 -3.27 29.15
N SER A 42 3.92 -2.33 29.16
CA SER A 42 4.12 -0.97 28.64
C SER A 42 5.02 -0.11 29.52
N ASN A 43 5.10 -0.42 30.82
CA ASN A 43 5.82 0.39 31.81
C ASN A 43 6.88 -0.41 32.57
N THR A 44 7.36 -1.53 32.02
CA THR A 44 8.32 -2.41 32.69
C THR A 44 9.61 -1.65 33.03
N PRO A 45 9.94 -1.46 34.32
CA PRO A 45 11.13 -0.72 34.70
C PRO A 45 12.40 -1.59 34.59
N LEU A 46 13.55 -0.94 34.53
CA LEU A 46 14.85 -1.59 34.74
C LEU A 46 14.96 -2.08 36.19
N ASP A 47 15.56 -3.24 36.41
CA ASP A 47 15.78 -3.81 37.75
C ASP A 47 17.14 -3.35 38.31
N PRO A 48 17.17 -2.56 39.40
CA PRO A 48 18.42 -2.13 40.04
C PRO A 48 19.31 -3.29 40.51
N ALA A 49 18.74 -4.46 40.78
CA ALA A 49 19.49 -5.65 41.16
C ALA A 49 20.11 -6.40 39.97
N ARG A 50 19.79 -6.00 38.72
CA ARG A 50 20.23 -6.66 37.49
C ARG A 50 20.98 -5.70 36.57
N VAL A 51 21.91 -4.95 37.16
CA VAL A 51 22.87 -4.11 36.43
C VAL A 51 24.23 -4.79 36.39
N TYR A 52 24.80 -4.90 35.20
CA TYR A 52 26.01 -5.67 34.94
C TYR A 52 26.98 -4.88 34.05
N GLN A 53 28.27 -5.11 34.24
CA GLN A 53 29.25 -4.83 33.18
C GLN A 53 29.12 -5.93 32.11
N VAL A 54 29.23 -5.55 30.85
CA VAL A 54 29.23 -6.45 29.69
C VAL A 54 30.63 -6.48 29.11
N ARG A 55 31.12 -7.68 28.79
CA ARG A 55 32.32 -7.87 27.97
C ARG A 55 32.08 -8.98 26.95
N ASP A 56 32.23 -8.65 25.68
CA ASP A 56 32.13 -9.58 24.55
C ASP A 56 30.85 -10.44 24.57
N ALA A 57 29.67 -9.81 24.67
CA ALA A 57 28.39 -10.51 24.51
C ALA A 57 27.85 -10.32 23.10
N SER A 58 27.15 -11.30 22.54
CA SER A 58 26.53 -11.21 21.21
C SER A 58 25.07 -11.66 21.22
N LEU A 59 24.30 -11.13 20.27
CA LEU A 59 22.93 -11.52 19.96
C LEU A 59 22.83 -11.81 18.47
N ASP A 60 22.40 -13.03 18.16
CA ASP A 60 22.34 -13.55 16.80
C ASP A 60 20.91 -13.90 16.40
N ARG A 61 20.39 -13.27 15.34
CA ARG A 61 19.06 -13.55 14.80
C ARG A 61 19.12 -13.61 13.27
N ALA A 62 19.34 -14.81 12.73
CA ALA A 62 19.42 -15.07 11.30
C ALA A 62 20.44 -14.18 10.55
N ALA A 63 20.00 -13.07 9.95
CA ALA A 63 20.86 -12.13 9.22
C ALA A 63 21.37 -10.95 10.08
N ILE A 64 20.96 -10.89 11.35
CA ILE A 64 21.34 -9.84 12.32
C ILE A 64 22.37 -10.42 13.29
N HIS A 65 23.49 -9.72 13.45
CA HIS A 65 24.50 -9.96 14.48
C HIS A 65 24.76 -8.66 15.24
N ILE A 66 24.54 -8.67 16.56
CA ILE A 66 24.77 -7.51 17.44
C ILE A 66 25.80 -7.92 18.49
N THR A 67 26.88 -7.15 18.60
CA THR A 67 27.93 -7.36 19.60
C THR A 67 27.93 -6.20 20.60
N LEU A 68 28.02 -6.54 21.87
CA LEU A 68 28.24 -5.64 23.00
C LEU A 68 29.69 -5.86 23.46
N GLU A 69 30.59 -4.98 23.02
CA GLU A 69 32.03 -5.13 23.22
C GLU A 69 32.42 -4.85 24.68
N ASP A 70 32.10 -3.64 25.16
CA ASP A 70 32.33 -3.21 26.55
C ASP A 70 31.29 -2.18 26.97
N GLY A 71 30.76 -2.27 28.19
CA GLY A 71 29.78 -1.31 28.69
C GLY A 71 28.98 -1.78 29.88
N THR A 72 27.91 -1.04 30.20
CA THR A 72 26.96 -1.39 31.27
C THR A 72 25.60 -1.74 30.69
N ILE A 73 24.99 -2.81 31.17
CA ILE A 73 23.63 -3.22 30.80
C ILE A 73 22.76 -3.39 32.05
N ALA A 74 21.51 -2.97 31.96
CA ALA A 74 20.48 -3.27 32.96
C ALA A 74 19.37 -4.10 32.31
N LEU A 75 18.97 -5.19 32.95
CA LEU A 75 17.81 -5.99 32.53
C LEU A 75 16.52 -5.44 33.16
N THR A 76 15.38 -5.64 32.50
CA THR A 76 14.09 -5.25 33.09
C THR A 76 13.73 -6.13 34.28
N GLN A 77 12.80 -5.63 35.10
CA GLN A 77 12.05 -6.47 36.03
C GLN A 77 11.28 -7.55 35.27
N ASP A 78 10.90 -8.61 35.99
CA ASP A 78 10.16 -9.72 35.42
C ASP A 78 8.69 -9.33 35.18
N VAL A 79 8.19 -9.72 34.01
CA VAL A 79 6.75 -9.77 33.72
C VAL A 79 6.36 -11.23 33.61
N LEU A 80 5.45 -11.69 34.47
CA LEU A 80 5.08 -13.10 34.59
C LEU A 80 6.29 -14.06 34.73
N GLY A 81 7.32 -13.62 35.47
CA GLY A 81 8.54 -14.40 35.70
C GLY A 81 9.52 -14.43 34.53
N ARG A 82 9.37 -13.53 33.55
CA ARG A 82 10.29 -13.40 32.40
C ARG A 82 10.83 -11.99 32.26
N ILE A 83 12.12 -11.89 31.95
CA ILE A 83 12.76 -10.65 31.51
C ILE A 83 12.31 -10.36 30.08
N THR A 84 11.87 -9.14 29.81
CA THR A 84 11.32 -8.75 28.50
C THR A 84 12.09 -7.60 27.84
N GLY A 85 13.17 -7.13 28.45
CA GLY A 85 14.02 -6.12 27.84
C GLY A 85 15.33 -5.89 28.57
N ALA A 86 16.17 -5.06 27.94
CA ALA A 86 17.43 -4.61 28.49
C ALA A 86 17.80 -3.22 27.94
N PHE A 87 18.55 -2.43 28.71
CA PHE A 87 19.14 -1.18 28.25
C PHE A 87 20.65 -1.25 28.42
N PHE A 88 21.39 -0.98 27.34
CA PHE A 88 22.85 -1.00 27.27
C PHE A 88 23.39 0.40 26.96
N GLU A 89 24.48 0.79 27.62
CA GLU A 89 25.31 1.97 27.32
C GLU A 89 26.78 1.53 27.29
N GLY A 90 27.47 1.76 26.18
CA GLY A 90 28.83 1.28 25.94
C GLY A 90 29.16 1.18 24.46
N GLU A 91 30.24 0.47 24.14
CA GLU A 91 30.68 0.22 22.76
C GLU A 91 30.04 -1.07 22.25
N GLY A 92 29.34 -0.98 21.11
CA GLY A 92 28.78 -2.13 20.42
C GLY A 92 28.77 -1.94 18.92
N GLU A 93 28.56 -3.04 18.20
CA GLU A 93 28.55 -3.10 16.75
C GLU A 93 27.36 -3.93 16.27
N VAL A 94 26.75 -3.52 15.16
CA VAL A 94 25.71 -4.30 14.49
C VAL A 94 26.09 -4.57 13.04
N LEU A 95 25.85 -5.81 12.63
CA LEU A 95 25.95 -6.29 11.27
C LEU A 95 24.58 -6.84 10.82
N LEU A 96 24.06 -6.33 9.71
CA LEU A 96 22.86 -6.86 9.05
C LEU A 96 23.10 -7.03 7.55
N ILE A 97 22.92 -8.25 7.06
CA ILE A 97 23.20 -8.63 5.67
C ILE A 97 21.89 -8.90 4.91
N PRO A 98 21.43 -8.00 4.03
CA PRO A 98 20.24 -8.26 3.23
C PRO A 98 20.47 -9.38 2.18
N PRO A 99 19.40 -10.12 1.79
CA PRO A 99 19.55 -11.36 1.03
C PRO A 99 19.80 -11.13 -0.46
N ASP A 100 19.23 -10.07 -1.04
CA ASP A 100 19.22 -9.84 -2.49
C ASP A 100 19.62 -8.41 -2.86
N GLU A 101 19.81 -8.17 -4.16
CA GLU A 101 20.26 -6.88 -4.67
C GLU A 101 19.24 -5.75 -4.48
N VAL A 102 17.94 -6.05 -4.48
CA VAL A 102 16.88 -5.05 -4.25
C VAL A 102 17.00 -4.51 -2.83
N GLU A 103 17.10 -5.40 -1.85
CA GLU A 103 17.27 -5.01 -0.45
C GLU A 103 18.62 -4.34 -0.18
N ARG A 104 19.70 -4.81 -0.82
CA ARG A 104 21.04 -4.17 -0.73
C ARG A 104 21.06 -2.76 -1.32
N LYS A 105 20.37 -2.53 -2.45
CA LYS A 105 20.22 -1.19 -3.04
C LYS A 105 19.35 -0.30 -2.16
N SER A 106 18.26 -0.84 -1.60
CA SER A 106 17.37 -0.09 -0.70
C SER A 106 18.11 0.39 0.54
N ILE A 107 18.84 -0.49 1.24
CA ILE A 107 19.62 -0.06 2.42
C ILE A 107 20.78 0.88 2.04
N GLY A 108 21.37 0.69 0.86
CA GLY A 108 22.42 1.55 0.31
C GLY A 108 21.95 2.99 0.06
N LEU A 109 20.69 3.19 -0.30
CA LEU A 109 20.11 4.53 -0.46
C LEU A 109 20.17 5.36 0.84
N PHE A 110 19.94 4.71 1.98
CA PHE A 110 19.86 5.38 3.28
C PHE A 110 21.19 5.42 4.03
N THR A 111 21.99 4.36 3.92
CA THR A 111 23.21 4.17 4.72
C THR A 111 24.50 4.40 3.92
N GLY A 112 24.42 4.43 2.59
CA GLY A 112 25.59 4.46 1.70
C GLY A 112 26.30 3.10 1.53
N MET A 113 25.81 2.04 2.17
CA MET A 113 26.43 0.71 2.18
C MET A 113 25.44 -0.38 1.79
N ALA A 114 25.88 -1.41 1.07
CA ALA A 114 25.05 -2.55 0.66
C ALA A 114 24.76 -3.55 1.81
N ILE A 115 25.45 -3.39 2.94
CA ILE A 115 25.32 -4.15 4.18
C ILE A 115 25.34 -3.11 5.29
N LEU A 116 24.53 -3.29 6.32
CA LEU A 116 24.59 -2.42 7.49
C LEU A 116 25.70 -2.91 8.40
N GLU A 117 26.73 -2.08 8.57
CA GLU A 117 27.80 -2.23 9.54
C GLU A 117 27.91 -0.90 10.27
N GLU A 118 27.50 -0.87 11.54
CA GLU A 118 27.40 0.36 12.31
C GLU A 118 27.78 0.13 13.77
N ARG A 119 28.62 1.03 14.29
CA ARG A 119 28.91 1.09 15.72
C ARG A 119 27.84 1.90 16.44
N PHE A 120 27.50 1.52 17.66
CA PHE A 120 26.52 2.22 18.49
C PHE A 120 27.04 2.45 19.92
N THR A 121 26.51 3.47 20.57
CA THR A 121 26.90 3.87 21.94
C THR A 121 25.88 3.48 23.01
N SER A 122 24.65 3.19 22.60
CA SER A 122 23.59 2.69 23.48
C SER A 122 22.57 1.90 22.70
N ALA A 123 21.92 0.95 23.36
CA ALA A 123 20.88 0.10 22.78
C ALA A 123 19.76 -0.17 23.78
N TYR A 124 18.51 -0.08 23.33
CA TYR A 124 17.37 -0.63 24.04
C TYR A 124 16.88 -1.88 23.32
N PHE A 125 16.81 -2.99 24.06
CA PHE A 125 16.38 -4.28 23.56
C PHE A 125 15.03 -4.65 24.13
N ARG A 126 14.13 -5.13 23.26
CA ARG A 126 12.86 -5.74 23.63
C ARG A 126 12.73 -7.12 23.01
N PHE A 127 12.33 -8.10 23.82
CA PHE A 127 12.31 -9.49 23.41
C PHE A 127 11.31 -10.33 24.20
N ASN A 128 10.91 -11.48 23.63
CA ASN A 128 10.04 -12.48 24.27
C ASN A 128 10.69 -13.88 24.37
N ASP A 129 11.95 -14.01 23.92
CA ASP A 129 12.68 -15.28 23.84
C ASP A 129 13.81 -15.36 24.89
N ASP A 130 14.76 -16.28 24.69
CA ASP A 130 15.85 -16.57 25.63
C ASP A 130 17.01 -15.55 25.59
N THR A 131 16.82 -14.38 24.95
CA THR A 131 17.82 -13.30 24.83
C THR A 131 18.54 -12.98 26.17
N ALA A 132 17.80 -12.87 27.27
CA ALA A 132 18.43 -12.58 28.57
C ALA A 132 19.38 -13.69 29.05
N ALA A 133 19.09 -14.95 28.70
CA ALA A 133 19.95 -16.08 29.00
C ALA A 133 21.17 -16.13 28.07
N GLU A 134 20.99 -15.76 26.79
CA GLU A 134 22.08 -15.64 25.80
C GLU A 134 23.13 -14.62 26.21
N LEU A 135 22.73 -13.50 26.83
CA LEU A 135 23.65 -12.46 27.31
C LEU A 135 24.47 -12.89 28.54
N LYS A 136 23.92 -13.79 29.37
CA LYS A 136 24.47 -14.14 30.70
C LYS A 136 25.97 -14.49 30.71
N PRO A 137 26.55 -15.22 29.74
CA PRO A 137 27.98 -15.52 29.72
C PRO A 137 28.89 -14.27 29.68
N GLY A 138 28.43 -13.18 29.06
CA GLY A 138 29.16 -11.92 28.95
C GLY A 138 28.99 -10.95 30.12
N LEU A 139 28.12 -11.26 31.09
CA LEU A 139 27.78 -10.36 32.20
C LEU A 139 28.73 -10.51 33.40
N ARG A 140 29.12 -9.39 34.01
CA ARG A 140 29.95 -9.29 35.23
C ARG A 140 29.31 -8.30 36.20
N ALA A 141 29.70 -8.34 37.47
CA ALA A 141 29.17 -7.40 38.47
C ALA A 141 29.45 -5.93 38.08
N ALA A 142 28.48 -5.05 38.28
CA ALA A 142 28.62 -3.61 38.04
C ALA A 142 28.96 -2.83 39.30
N ASP A 143 29.80 -1.79 39.15
CA ASP A 143 30.24 -0.94 40.26
C ASP A 143 29.27 0.23 40.57
N ASN A 144 28.38 0.58 39.63
CA ASN A 144 27.48 1.75 39.75
C ASN A 144 26.07 1.47 39.19
N ALA A 145 25.32 0.59 39.85
CA ALA A 145 23.96 0.23 39.46
C ALA A 145 22.99 1.44 39.55
N ASP A 146 23.00 2.16 40.68
CA ASP A 146 22.06 3.26 40.93
C ASP A 146 22.21 4.41 39.94
N GLY A 147 23.45 4.77 39.57
CA GLY A 147 23.72 5.82 38.60
C GLY A 147 23.20 5.48 37.20
N PHE A 148 23.28 4.20 36.80
CA PHE A 148 22.75 3.73 35.52
C PHE A 148 21.23 3.81 35.49
N ILE A 149 20.56 3.29 36.52
CA ILE A 149 19.10 3.31 36.63
C ILE A 149 18.56 4.74 36.65
N SER A 150 19.20 5.66 37.38
CA SER A 150 18.80 7.06 37.42
C SER A 150 18.90 7.76 36.06
N ARG A 151 19.83 7.33 35.20
CA ARG A 151 20.03 7.92 33.87
C ARG A 151 19.04 7.37 32.85
N TRP A 152 18.85 6.05 32.83
CA TRP A 152 18.18 5.36 31.73
C TRP A 152 16.79 4.80 32.07
N GLY A 153 16.39 4.78 33.34
CA GLY A 153 15.12 4.20 33.78
C GLY A 153 13.88 4.80 33.11
N ASP A 154 13.81 6.13 32.99
CA ASP A 154 12.69 6.81 32.32
C ASP A 154 12.69 6.60 30.81
N THR A 155 13.87 6.59 30.19
CA THR A 155 14.03 6.32 28.76
C THR A 155 13.57 4.91 28.43
N ALA A 156 14.04 3.90 29.18
CA ALA A 156 13.62 2.51 29.00
C ALA A 156 12.10 2.35 29.17
N ARG A 157 11.49 2.97 30.17
CA ARG A 157 10.03 2.97 30.36
C ARG A 157 9.28 3.57 29.16
N THR A 158 9.78 4.70 28.64
CA THR A 158 9.16 5.35 27.46
C THR A 158 9.26 4.46 26.22
N LEU A 159 10.40 3.79 26.03
CA LEU A 159 10.62 2.91 24.88
C LEU A 159 9.84 1.59 24.99
N ALA A 160 9.59 1.07 26.20
CA ALA A 160 8.85 -0.18 26.44
C ALA A 160 7.44 -0.21 25.83
N GLN A 161 6.81 0.96 25.68
CA GLN A 161 5.47 1.13 25.13
C GLN A 161 5.35 0.73 23.65
N ALA A 162 6.45 0.78 22.89
CA ALA A 162 6.41 0.50 21.45
C ALA A 162 6.05 -0.96 21.15
N ASP A 163 6.58 -1.89 21.96
CA ASP A 163 6.46 -3.34 21.72
C ASP A 163 5.41 -4.00 22.61
N ALA A 164 4.76 -3.25 23.51
CA ALA A 164 3.90 -3.80 24.54
C ALA A 164 2.71 -4.59 23.99
N LEU A 165 2.09 -4.16 22.88
CA LEU A 165 1.02 -4.93 22.23
C LEU A 165 1.53 -6.23 21.61
N ARG A 166 2.70 -6.19 20.95
CA ARG A 166 3.28 -7.40 20.36
C ARG A 166 3.67 -8.41 21.43
N LEU A 167 4.21 -7.95 22.56
CA LEU A 167 4.48 -8.80 23.72
C LEU A 167 3.18 -9.31 24.37
N LEU A 168 2.15 -8.48 24.48
CA LEU A 168 0.84 -8.89 25.01
C LEU A 168 0.29 -10.10 24.25
N VAL A 169 0.42 -10.13 22.92
CA VAL A 169 0.00 -11.28 22.10
C VAL A 169 0.66 -12.58 22.57
N THR A 170 1.98 -12.57 22.80
CA THR A 170 2.72 -13.73 23.30
C THR A 170 2.35 -14.06 24.74
N PHE A 171 2.42 -13.08 25.65
CA PHE A 171 2.27 -13.30 27.09
C PHE A 171 0.82 -13.53 27.53
N SER A 172 -0.17 -13.14 26.73
CA SER A 172 -1.58 -13.44 26.99
C SER A 172 -1.85 -14.96 27.15
N GLN A 173 -1.03 -15.80 26.54
CA GLN A 173 -1.08 -17.27 26.69
C GLN A 173 -0.91 -17.73 28.15
N MET A 174 -0.19 -16.94 28.94
CA MET A 174 0.09 -17.22 30.36
C MET A 174 -0.99 -16.71 31.30
N LEU A 175 -1.97 -15.92 30.83
CA LEU A 175 -3.08 -15.44 31.67
C LEU A 175 -3.93 -16.63 32.18
N PRO A 176 -4.55 -16.52 33.37
CA PRO A 176 -5.47 -17.55 33.89
C PRO A 176 -6.60 -17.90 32.92
N VAL A 177 -7.16 -19.12 33.02
CA VAL A 177 -8.39 -19.52 32.32
C VAL A 177 -9.50 -19.66 33.34
N GLU A 178 -10.63 -19.00 33.10
CA GLU A 178 -11.77 -18.99 34.02
C GLU A 178 -12.29 -20.42 34.28
N GLY A 179 -12.69 -20.69 35.53
CA GLY A 179 -13.31 -21.96 35.93
C GLY A 179 -12.35 -23.15 36.18
N ARG A 180 -11.03 -22.99 36.00
CA ARG A 180 -10.03 -24.00 36.41
C ARG A 180 -9.35 -23.60 37.71
N SER A 181 -9.51 -24.43 38.75
CA SER A 181 -8.74 -24.30 40.00
C SER A 181 -7.25 -24.52 39.75
N PHE A 182 -6.41 -23.64 40.29
CA PHE A 182 -4.94 -23.72 40.22
C PHE A 182 -4.43 -24.92 41.04
N THR A 183 -4.50 -26.11 40.48
CA THR A 183 -3.84 -27.30 41.04
C THR A 183 -2.95 -27.94 39.98
N SER A 184 -2.06 -27.17 39.35
CA SER A 184 -0.72 -27.66 38.99
C SER A 184 0.16 -26.46 38.62
N ALA A 185 1.29 -26.35 39.29
CA ALA A 185 2.37 -25.42 39.00
C ALA A 185 3.15 -25.85 37.75
N THR A 186 2.46 -26.08 36.63
CA THR A 186 3.11 -26.28 35.34
C THR A 186 3.08 -24.94 34.63
N PRO A 187 4.21 -24.23 34.47
CA PRO A 187 4.26 -23.01 33.68
C PRO A 187 3.72 -23.35 32.29
N ARG A 188 2.70 -22.62 31.81
CA ARG A 188 2.36 -22.72 30.39
C ARG A 188 3.59 -22.28 29.62
N SER A 189 4.21 -23.21 28.89
CA SER A 189 5.34 -22.91 28.04
C SER A 189 4.85 -22.06 26.87
N LEU A 190 5.47 -20.90 26.68
CA LEU A 190 5.30 -20.12 25.45
C LEU A 190 5.73 -20.98 24.26
N ASP A 191 5.17 -20.71 23.08
CA ASP A 191 5.62 -21.37 21.85
C ASP A 191 7.09 -20.96 21.60
N PRO A 192 8.05 -21.89 21.63
CA PRO A 192 9.46 -21.56 21.43
C PRO A 192 9.76 -21.02 20.03
N ARG A 193 8.80 -21.12 19.10
CA ARG A 193 8.90 -20.55 17.75
C ARG A 193 8.45 -19.10 17.68
N ASP A 194 7.70 -18.60 18.68
CA ASP A 194 7.34 -17.19 18.80
C ASP A 194 8.53 -16.43 19.39
N ARG A 195 9.31 -15.79 18.53
CA ARG A 195 10.55 -15.13 18.87
C ARG A 195 10.56 -13.73 18.29
N MET A 196 10.89 -12.77 19.13
CA MET A 196 10.99 -11.36 18.81
C MET A 196 12.26 -10.79 19.45
N LEU A 197 13.00 -10.00 18.67
CA LEU A 197 14.04 -9.10 19.13
C LEU A 197 13.88 -7.76 18.41
N HIS A 198 13.57 -6.71 19.14
CA HIS A 198 13.65 -5.33 18.67
C HIS A 198 14.83 -4.65 19.36
N ALA A 199 15.75 -4.12 18.56
CA ALA A 199 16.91 -3.36 19.00
C ALA A 199 16.79 -1.92 18.49
N ARG A 200 16.62 -0.96 19.41
CA ARG A 200 16.71 0.47 19.13
C ARG A 200 18.11 0.95 19.47
N LEU A 201 18.88 1.32 18.46
CA LEU A 201 20.31 1.60 18.56
C LEU A 201 20.59 3.10 18.37
N GLN A 202 21.50 3.65 19.17
CA GLN A 202 22.11 4.96 18.93
C GLN A 202 23.42 4.76 18.19
N GLY A 203 23.36 4.73 16.85
CA GLY A 203 24.53 4.65 15.97
C GLY A 203 25.43 5.88 16.08
N VAL A 204 26.72 5.67 15.83
CA VAL A 204 27.76 6.71 15.81
C VAL A 204 27.65 7.59 14.55
N LYS A 205 27.34 6.99 13.41
CA LYS A 205 27.18 7.66 12.10
C LYS A 205 25.73 7.86 11.75
N LEU A 206 24.89 6.84 11.95
CA LEU A 206 23.51 6.82 11.45
C LEU A 206 22.50 7.44 12.43
N GLY A 207 22.91 7.77 13.65
CA GLY A 207 22.01 8.27 14.68
C GLY A 207 21.08 7.17 15.22
N ILE A 208 19.86 7.52 15.63
CA ILE A 208 18.93 6.52 16.20
C ILE A 208 18.22 5.75 15.08
N PHE A 209 18.34 4.44 15.08
CA PHE A 209 17.63 3.55 14.16
C PHE A 209 17.18 2.28 14.88
N ASP A 210 16.29 1.54 14.23
CA ASP A 210 15.63 0.37 14.79
C ASP A 210 15.92 -0.86 13.91
N ILE A 211 16.20 -2.00 14.54
CA ILE A 211 16.30 -3.33 13.89
C ILE A 211 15.32 -4.27 14.56
N HIS A 212 14.54 -4.98 13.76
CA HIS A 212 13.54 -5.93 14.22
C HIS A 212 13.83 -7.31 13.65
N PHE A 213 13.67 -8.31 14.52
CA PHE A 213 13.42 -9.69 14.19
C PHE A 213 12.08 -10.09 14.83
N ASP A 214 11.11 -10.54 14.05
CA ASP A 214 9.84 -11.08 14.57
C ASP A 214 9.41 -12.30 13.74
N SER A 215 9.42 -13.48 14.35
CA SER A 215 9.06 -14.73 13.67
C SER A 215 7.58 -14.81 13.25
N LYS A 216 6.71 -13.95 13.80
CA LYS A 216 5.30 -13.85 13.44
C LYS A 216 5.01 -12.81 12.35
N ALA A 217 5.97 -11.95 12.01
CA ALA A 217 5.82 -11.01 10.90
C ALA A 217 5.94 -11.73 9.55
N THR A 218 5.27 -11.20 8.53
CA THR A 218 5.36 -11.69 7.14
C THR A 218 6.81 -11.62 6.64
N GLU A 219 7.45 -10.48 6.84
CA GLU A 219 8.88 -10.27 6.64
C GLU A 219 9.53 -10.20 8.03
N GLN A 220 10.27 -11.23 8.40
CA GLN A 220 10.73 -11.40 9.78
C GLN A 220 11.83 -10.42 10.17
N ILE A 221 12.57 -9.86 9.21
CA ILE A 221 13.67 -8.93 9.47
C ILE A 221 13.35 -7.58 8.87
N GLN A 222 13.56 -6.52 9.65
CA GLN A 222 13.39 -5.14 9.21
C GLN A 222 14.44 -4.23 9.85
N ALA A 223 14.95 -3.25 9.11
CA ALA A 223 15.71 -2.13 9.68
C ALA A 223 15.21 -0.80 9.12
N GLY A 224 15.20 0.24 9.96
CA GLY A 224 14.73 1.55 9.54
C GLY A 224 14.93 2.67 10.56
N GLN A 225 14.55 3.87 10.18
CA GLN A 225 14.75 5.07 10.98
C GLN A 225 13.64 6.09 10.70
N ALA A 226 13.22 6.85 11.73
CA ALA A 226 12.41 8.03 11.46
C ALA A 226 13.27 9.23 11.06
N ARG A 227 12.93 9.85 9.94
CA ARG A 227 13.66 10.98 9.38
C ARG A 227 12.70 12.01 8.78
N ALA A 228 13.00 13.29 9.00
CA ALA A 228 12.28 14.37 8.34
C ALA A 228 12.79 14.54 6.89
N ALA A 229 11.88 14.56 5.94
CA ALA A 229 12.15 15.04 4.59
C ALA A 229 12.42 16.55 4.60
N LYS A 230 12.95 17.10 3.49
CA LYS A 230 13.25 18.53 3.35
C LYS A 230 12.03 19.44 3.56
N ASN A 231 10.83 18.94 3.29
CA ASN A 231 9.56 19.65 3.51
C ASN A 231 9.08 19.61 4.98
N GLY A 232 9.83 19.00 5.89
CA GLY A 232 9.51 18.87 7.31
C GLY A 232 8.58 17.70 7.64
N VAL A 233 8.05 16.98 6.65
CA VAL A 233 7.24 15.78 6.88
C VAL A 233 8.17 14.66 7.37
N VAL A 234 7.79 14.01 8.46
CA VAL A 234 8.56 12.89 9.01
C VAL A 234 8.06 11.59 8.42
N TYR A 235 9.01 10.80 7.91
CA TYR A 235 8.81 9.45 7.41
C TYR A 235 9.47 8.46 8.36
N TYR A 236 8.99 7.23 8.38
CA TYR A 236 9.76 6.11 8.88
C TYR A 236 10.34 5.36 7.69
N ASP A 237 11.61 5.61 7.43
CA ASP A 237 12.33 5.06 6.29
C ASP A 237 12.68 3.60 6.59
N ILE A 238 12.04 2.68 5.88
CA ILE A 238 12.35 1.25 5.95
C ILE A 238 13.50 0.98 4.99
N TRP A 239 14.70 0.80 5.54
CA TRP A 239 15.92 0.59 4.77
C TRP A 239 15.97 -0.78 4.14
N THR A 240 15.55 -1.81 4.88
CA THR A 240 15.41 -3.17 4.39
C THR A 240 14.30 -3.89 5.15
N SER A 241 13.62 -4.81 4.47
CA SER A 241 12.60 -5.68 5.07
C SER A 241 12.56 -6.96 4.25
N PHE A 242 12.69 -8.14 4.86
CA PHE A 242 12.70 -9.40 4.13
C PHE A 242 12.36 -10.61 5.00
N SER A 243 11.91 -11.68 4.35
CA SER A 243 11.67 -12.97 5.01
C SER A 243 12.92 -13.85 5.00
N ILE A 244 13.04 -14.71 6.01
CA ILE A 244 14.10 -15.73 6.08
C ILE A 244 13.56 -17.11 5.73
N ASN A 245 14.43 -18.03 5.31
CA ASN A 245 14.04 -19.40 5.00
C ASN A 245 13.44 -20.07 6.26
N PRO A 246 12.23 -20.65 6.22
CA PRO A 246 11.62 -21.30 7.38
C PRO A 246 12.50 -22.39 8.01
N ALA A 247 13.38 -23.04 7.24
CA ALA A 247 14.34 -24.02 7.73
C ALA A 247 15.46 -23.44 8.61
N SER A 248 15.59 -22.11 8.67
CA SER A 248 16.50 -21.39 9.56
C SER A 248 15.86 -21.01 10.90
N LEU A 249 14.55 -21.23 11.06
CA LEU A 249 13.80 -20.99 12.29
C LEU A 249 13.76 -22.20 13.25
N ASP A 250 14.40 -23.33 12.90
CA ASP A 250 14.46 -24.52 13.75
C ASP A 250 15.44 -24.33 14.92
N PRO A 251 14.95 -24.26 16.18
CA PRO A 251 15.79 -24.04 17.36
C PRO A 251 16.75 -25.20 17.67
N ASN A 252 16.54 -26.40 17.08
CA ASN A 252 17.41 -27.56 17.28
C ASN A 252 18.55 -27.65 16.24
N ARG A 253 18.61 -26.73 15.29
CA ARG A 253 19.68 -26.70 14.28
C ARG A 253 20.82 -25.83 14.81
N GLN A 254 22.04 -26.38 14.86
CA GLN A 254 23.23 -25.58 15.13
C GLN A 254 23.27 -24.41 14.13
N ALA A 255 23.49 -23.20 14.66
CA ALA A 255 23.69 -22.02 13.83
C ALA A 255 24.70 -22.35 12.73
N PRO A 256 24.39 -22.11 11.44
CA PRO A 256 25.40 -22.26 10.41
C PRO A 256 26.60 -21.39 10.78
N ALA A 257 27.81 -21.89 10.55
CA ALA A 257 28.97 -21.02 10.51
C ALA A 257 28.68 -19.94 9.45
N TRP A 258 28.77 -18.66 9.85
CA TRP A 258 28.84 -17.43 9.03
C TRP A 258 28.59 -17.60 7.51
N PRO A 259 27.61 -16.90 6.90
CA PRO A 259 27.11 -17.31 5.58
C PRO A 259 28.05 -16.94 4.42
N GLY A 260 28.90 -17.90 4.04
CA GLY A 260 29.38 -18.10 2.67
C GLY A 260 28.61 -19.19 1.90
N GLU A 261 27.76 -19.95 2.60
CA GLU A 261 26.91 -20.99 2.00
C GLU A 261 25.47 -20.51 1.87
N SER A 262 25.13 -20.09 0.66
CA SER A 262 23.79 -20.04 0.08
C SER A 262 22.64 -19.70 1.06
N LEU A 263 22.50 -18.41 1.38
CA LEU A 263 21.20 -17.82 1.68
C LEU A 263 20.33 -17.94 0.42
N THR A 264 19.82 -19.14 0.12
CA THR A 264 18.77 -19.26 -0.88
C THR A 264 17.59 -18.47 -0.34
N THR A 265 17.12 -17.50 -1.15
CA THR A 265 15.81 -16.92 -0.95
C THR A 265 14.83 -18.07 -0.76
N ALA A 266 14.02 -18.03 0.29
CA ALA A 266 12.77 -18.77 0.24
C ALA A 266 12.08 -18.26 -1.03
N ARG A 267 12.07 -19.07 -2.09
CA ARG A 267 11.18 -18.87 -3.22
C ARG A 267 9.78 -18.81 -2.62
N GLU A 268 9.23 -17.62 -2.43
CA GLU A 268 7.82 -17.22 -2.22
C GLU A 268 6.79 -18.26 -1.69
N GLU A 269 7.21 -19.22 -0.85
CA GLU A 269 6.39 -20.35 -0.36
C GLU A 269 6.12 -20.27 1.15
N GLY A 270 6.42 -19.14 1.77
CA GLY A 270 5.91 -18.81 3.10
C GLY A 270 4.74 -17.85 2.96
N GLU A 271 3.54 -18.34 2.63
CA GLU A 271 2.34 -17.54 2.93
C GLU A 271 2.38 -17.19 4.42
N PRO A 272 2.13 -15.91 4.80
CA PRO A 272 1.98 -15.59 6.20
C PRO A 272 0.91 -16.53 6.76
N ARG A 273 1.24 -17.20 7.85
CA ARG A 273 0.28 -18.02 8.58
C ARG A 273 -0.75 -17.08 9.19
N GLU A 274 -1.81 -16.77 8.44
CA GLU A 274 -2.95 -16.06 8.98
C GLU A 274 -3.42 -16.83 10.22
N GLU A 275 -3.32 -16.22 11.40
CA GLU A 275 -3.71 -16.88 12.65
C GLU A 275 -5.22 -17.18 12.67
N PHE A 276 -6.00 -16.31 12.02
CA PHE A 276 -7.45 -16.44 11.84
C PHE A 276 -7.91 -15.64 10.60
N ALA A 277 -9.08 -16.02 10.08
CA ALA A 277 -9.76 -15.35 8.98
C ALA A 277 -11.14 -14.86 9.42
N VAL A 278 -11.57 -13.72 8.88
CA VAL A 278 -12.95 -13.21 9.04
C VAL A 278 -13.66 -13.40 7.72
N HIS A 279 -14.77 -14.15 7.73
CA HIS A 279 -15.50 -14.49 6.50
C HIS A 279 -16.74 -13.64 6.28
N ARG A 280 -17.28 -13.05 7.35
CA ARG A 280 -18.50 -12.26 7.29
C ARG A 280 -18.49 -11.13 8.30
N TYR A 281 -19.02 -9.99 7.87
CA TYR A 281 -19.32 -8.82 8.66
C TYR A 281 -20.80 -8.49 8.57
N GLU A 282 -21.49 -8.44 9.71
CA GLU A 282 -22.80 -7.81 9.83
C GLU A 282 -22.65 -6.54 10.66
N ILE A 283 -22.93 -5.37 10.07
CA ILE A 283 -22.71 -4.09 10.73
C ILE A 283 -24.00 -3.29 10.72
N GLU A 284 -24.48 -2.94 11.91
CA GLU A 284 -25.58 -1.99 12.09
C GLU A 284 -25.03 -0.68 12.68
N ALA A 285 -25.21 0.42 11.96
CA ALA A 285 -24.64 1.71 12.27
C ALA A 285 -25.71 2.81 12.32
N GLU A 286 -25.64 3.68 13.32
CA GLU A 286 -26.39 4.93 13.40
C GLU A 286 -25.44 6.10 13.13
N VAL A 287 -25.64 6.78 12.01
CA VAL A 287 -24.87 7.96 11.62
C VAL A 287 -25.62 9.22 12.07
N ARG A 288 -25.00 9.99 12.95
CA ARG A 288 -25.51 11.27 13.47
C ARG A 288 -24.63 12.42 12.97
N PRO A 289 -25.03 13.08 11.86
CA PRO A 289 -24.34 14.27 11.38
C PRO A 289 -24.12 15.33 12.47
N PRO A 290 -23.01 16.09 12.42
CA PRO A 290 -22.06 16.10 11.31
C PRO A 290 -20.99 15.00 11.38
N LYS A 291 -20.68 14.44 12.57
CA LYS A 291 -19.45 13.65 12.75
C LYS A 291 -19.65 12.28 13.42
N GLN A 292 -20.77 12.07 14.10
CA GLN A 292 -20.91 10.94 15.03
C GLN A 292 -21.39 9.67 14.33
N LEU A 293 -20.85 8.55 14.80
CA LEU A 293 -21.25 7.19 14.44
C LEU A 293 -21.38 6.37 15.73
N ASN A 294 -22.47 5.62 15.88
CA ASN A 294 -22.56 4.51 16.82
C ASN A 294 -22.80 3.23 16.02
N ALA A 295 -22.10 2.14 16.31
CA ALA A 295 -22.24 0.92 15.54
C ALA A 295 -22.08 -0.34 16.39
N GLU A 296 -22.75 -1.39 15.93
CA GLU A 296 -22.56 -2.77 16.34
C GLU A 296 -22.06 -3.56 15.13
N ALA A 297 -20.96 -4.30 15.29
CA ALA A 297 -20.44 -5.20 14.26
C ALA A 297 -20.39 -6.63 14.79
N ARG A 298 -20.92 -7.59 14.03
CA ARG A 298 -20.80 -9.02 14.28
C ARG A 298 -19.94 -9.67 13.20
N LEU A 299 -18.97 -10.45 13.62
CA LEU A 299 -17.97 -11.07 12.76
C LEU A 299 -18.03 -12.59 12.92
N GLU A 300 -18.02 -13.31 11.80
CA GLU A 300 -17.80 -14.76 11.79
C GLU A 300 -16.31 -15.02 11.55
N VAL A 301 -15.64 -15.60 12.55
CA VAL A 301 -14.19 -15.81 12.59
C VAL A 301 -13.84 -17.29 12.62
N ASP A 302 -12.95 -17.73 11.73
CA ASP A 302 -12.38 -19.08 11.72
C ASP A 302 -10.91 -19.02 12.17
N ILE A 303 -10.56 -19.78 13.22
CA ILE A 303 -9.19 -19.88 13.71
C ILE A 303 -8.40 -20.84 12.81
N ALA A 304 -7.40 -20.33 12.09
CA ALA A 304 -6.61 -21.14 11.16
C ALA A 304 -5.50 -21.91 11.87
N HIS A 305 -4.90 -21.33 12.92
CA HIS A 305 -3.83 -21.97 13.70
C HIS A 305 -4.18 -22.07 15.18
N GLY A 306 -3.93 -23.24 15.78
CA GLY A 306 -4.26 -23.49 17.17
C GLY A 306 -3.33 -22.77 18.14
N GLY A 307 -3.85 -22.46 19.34
CA GLY A 307 -3.13 -21.74 20.38
C GLY A 307 -3.29 -20.23 20.31
N VAL A 308 -4.14 -19.70 19.42
CA VAL A 308 -4.41 -18.26 19.34
C VAL A 308 -5.29 -17.84 20.52
N ARG A 309 -4.88 -16.79 21.23
CA ARG A 309 -5.67 -16.18 22.32
C ARG A 309 -5.89 -14.68 22.13
N ALA A 310 -4.98 -14.00 21.46
CA ALA A 310 -5.11 -12.59 21.13
C ALA A 310 -5.43 -12.43 19.64
N LEU A 311 -6.53 -11.77 19.31
CA LEU A 311 -6.96 -11.49 17.93
C LEU A 311 -6.79 -9.99 17.65
N ILE A 312 -6.04 -9.63 16.59
CA ILE A 312 -5.71 -8.24 16.27
C ILE A 312 -6.58 -7.73 15.11
N PHE A 313 -7.27 -6.62 15.36
CA PHE A 313 -8.07 -5.87 14.40
C PHE A 313 -7.56 -4.43 14.30
N GLU A 314 -7.88 -3.76 13.20
CA GLU A 314 -7.70 -2.32 13.04
C GLU A 314 -9.03 -1.60 13.31
N LEU A 315 -9.01 -0.55 14.11
CA LEU A 315 -10.17 0.30 14.36
C LEU A 315 -9.68 1.72 14.63
N SER A 316 -10.25 2.70 13.94
CA SER A 316 -9.90 4.12 14.08
C SER A 316 -9.93 4.58 15.53
N ARG A 317 -8.90 5.31 15.97
CA ARG A 317 -8.86 5.98 17.29
C ARG A 317 -10.04 6.90 17.57
N PHE A 318 -10.71 7.37 16.53
CA PHE A 318 -11.89 8.23 16.67
C PHE A 318 -13.15 7.44 17.05
N LEU A 319 -13.04 6.12 17.17
CA LEU A 319 -14.11 5.21 17.58
C LEU A 319 -13.73 4.52 18.89
N HIS A 320 -14.49 4.82 19.94
CA HIS A 320 -14.31 4.20 21.24
C HIS A 320 -15.04 2.86 21.27
N LEU A 321 -14.30 1.79 21.55
CA LEU A 321 -14.83 0.45 21.73
C LEU A 321 -15.39 0.32 23.15
N MET A 322 -16.66 -0.05 23.27
CA MET A 322 -17.39 -0.14 24.55
C MET A 322 -17.57 -1.58 25.01
N VAL A 323 -17.89 -2.49 24.08
CA VAL A 323 -18.14 -3.91 24.37
C VAL A 323 -17.49 -4.77 23.31
N VAL A 324 -16.87 -5.86 23.73
CA VAL A 324 -16.54 -7.00 22.87
C VAL A 324 -17.07 -8.28 23.52
N GLU A 325 -17.78 -9.10 22.75
CA GLU A 325 -18.25 -10.41 23.17
C GLU A 325 -17.72 -11.47 22.19
N ALA A 326 -17.36 -12.64 22.71
CA ALA A 326 -17.08 -13.85 21.92
C ALA A 326 -18.13 -14.91 22.27
N ASN A 327 -18.87 -15.39 21.27
CA ASN A 327 -19.98 -16.34 21.42
C ASN A 327 -21.00 -15.89 22.50
N GLY A 328 -21.31 -14.59 22.51
CA GLY A 328 -22.24 -13.97 23.45
C GLY A 328 -21.72 -13.79 24.89
N GLN A 329 -20.44 -14.08 25.16
CA GLN A 329 -19.81 -13.83 26.45
C GLN A 329 -18.84 -12.65 26.36
N PRO A 330 -18.86 -11.69 27.31
CA PRO A 330 -17.90 -10.58 27.33
C PRO A 330 -16.45 -11.08 27.37
N VAL A 331 -15.59 -10.42 26.60
CA VAL A 331 -14.15 -10.69 26.56
C VAL A 331 -13.35 -9.43 26.77
N GLU A 332 -12.14 -9.57 27.32
CA GLU A 332 -11.22 -8.44 27.48
C GLU A 332 -10.72 -7.96 26.12
N PHE A 333 -10.49 -6.65 25.99
CA PHE A 333 -9.88 -6.06 24.81
C PHE A 333 -8.95 -4.92 25.20
N ILE A 334 -7.92 -4.70 24.38
CA ILE A 334 -7.00 -3.56 24.50
C ILE A 334 -7.09 -2.74 23.23
N HIS A 335 -7.49 -1.47 23.37
CA HIS A 335 -7.39 -0.49 22.30
C HIS A 335 -6.14 0.35 22.56
N ASN A 336 -5.19 0.36 21.62
CA ASN A 336 -3.96 1.14 21.77
C ASN A 336 -4.29 2.65 21.98
N PRO A 337 -3.65 3.36 22.92
CA PRO A 337 -3.77 4.81 23.01
C PRO A 337 -3.40 5.51 21.69
N SER A 338 -4.08 6.62 21.42
CA SER A 338 -3.92 7.40 20.18
C SER A 338 -2.46 7.75 19.90
N ILE A 339 -1.96 7.33 18.75
CA ILE A 339 -0.57 7.50 18.34
C ILE A 339 -0.45 8.80 17.53
N GLU A 340 0.17 9.86 18.03
CA GLU A 340 0.31 11.12 17.26
C GLU A 340 1.64 11.21 16.48
N GLY A 341 1.60 11.89 15.32
CA GLY A 341 2.78 12.31 14.56
C GLY A 341 3.72 11.16 14.15
N THR A 342 5.02 11.33 14.44
CA THR A 342 6.12 10.42 14.05
C THR A 342 5.97 8.98 14.57
N GLN A 343 5.12 8.76 15.56
CA GLN A 343 4.85 7.44 16.11
C GLN A 343 3.90 6.63 15.22
N VAL A 344 3.03 7.25 14.40
CA VAL A 344 2.15 6.54 13.46
C VAL A 344 2.97 5.86 12.38
N SER A 345 3.92 6.59 11.79
CA SER A 345 4.82 6.04 10.77
C SER A 345 5.65 4.86 11.29
N ARG A 346 5.92 4.83 12.61
CA ARG A 346 6.65 3.74 13.28
C ARG A 346 5.76 2.55 13.68
N ARG A 347 4.54 2.81 14.16
CA ARG A 347 3.68 1.81 14.81
C ARG A 347 2.51 1.31 13.96
N GLY A 348 2.21 1.95 12.83
CA GLY A 348 1.10 1.57 11.93
C GLY A 348 -0.25 2.13 12.34
N ASN A 349 -1.32 1.47 11.88
CA ASN A 349 -2.72 1.84 12.15
C ASN A 349 -3.10 1.67 13.63
N ASP A 350 -4.24 2.25 14.02
CA ASP A 350 -4.81 2.05 15.36
C ASP A 350 -5.29 0.60 15.51
N LEU A 351 -4.76 -0.10 16.52
CA LEU A 351 -5.00 -1.54 16.74
C LEU A 351 -5.91 -1.78 17.95
N VAL A 352 -6.76 -2.79 17.80
CA VAL A 352 -7.56 -3.40 18.86
C VAL A 352 -7.16 -4.86 18.99
N VAL A 353 -6.83 -5.29 20.20
CA VAL A 353 -6.52 -6.68 20.52
C VAL A 353 -7.65 -7.26 21.37
N VAL A 354 -8.34 -8.27 20.86
CA VAL A 354 -9.37 -9.02 21.58
C VAL A 354 -8.73 -10.24 22.24
N ILE A 355 -9.00 -10.46 23.53
CA ILE A 355 -8.38 -11.54 24.31
C ILE A 355 -9.43 -12.60 24.62
N LEU A 356 -9.27 -13.76 24.00
CA LEU A 356 -10.15 -14.91 24.19
C LEU A 356 -9.97 -15.50 25.61
N PRO A 357 -11.03 -16.08 26.20
CA PRO A 357 -10.98 -16.64 27.56
C PRO A 357 -9.91 -17.71 27.73
N GLU A 358 -9.63 -18.49 26.68
CA GLU A 358 -8.58 -19.49 26.63
C GLU A 358 -7.94 -19.59 25.23
N PRO A 359 -6.72 -20.16 25.11
CA PRO A 359 -6.11 -20.44 23.82
C PRO A 359 -6.99 -21.37 22.99
N THR A 360 -7.26 -20.95 21.75
CA THR A 360 -8.29 -21.57 20.92
C THR A 360 -7.68 -22.57 19.92
N PRO A 361 -8.24 -23.78 19.75
CA PRO A 361 -7.77 -24.76 18.77
C PRO A 361 -8.02 -24.33 17.31
N ALA A 362 -7.21 -24.88 16.40
CA ALA A 362 -7.40 -24.70 14.96
C ALA A 362 -8.76 -25.25 14.50
N GLY A 363 -9.37 -24.58 13.52
CA GLY A 363 -10.69 -24.90 12.97
C GLY A 363 -11.87 -24.44 13.83
N GLN A 364 -11.64 -23.85 15.01
CA GLN A 364 -12.72 -23.32 15.83
C GLN A 364 -13.34 -22.09 15.17
N LYS A 365 -14.67 -22.05 15.18
CA LYS A 365 -15.47 -20.90 14.76
C LYS A 365 -15.84 -20.05 15.96
N ILE A 366 -15.73 -18.75 15.83
CA ILE A 366 -16.06 -17.77 16.87
C ILE A 366 -16.95 -16.70 16.26
N GLU A 367 -18.07 -16.40 16.91
CA GLU A 367 -18.83 -15.18 16.65
C GLU A 367 -18.28 -14.07 17.56
N LEU A 368 -17.77 -12.98 16.98
CA LEU A 368 -17.38 -11.80 17.74
C LEU A 368 -18.41 -10.69 17.55
N ARG A 369 -18.78 -10.01 18.65
CA ARG A 369 -19.65 -8.83 18.62
C ARG A 369 -18.91 -7.63 19.21
N PHE A 370 -18.83 -6.55 18.46
CA PHE A 370 -18.21 -5.29 18.84
C PHE A 370 -19.28 -4.20 18.94
N VAL A 371 -19.25 -3.40 19.99
CA VAL A 371 -20.09 -2.19 20.13
C VAL A 371 -19.19 -0.99 20.31
N TYR A 372 -19.26 -0.01 19.42
CA TYR A 372 -18.34 1.11 19.36
C TYR A 372 -19.00 2.39 18.84
N GLY A 373 -18.39 3.54 19.09
CA GLY A 373 -18.87 4.82 18.57
C GLY A 373 -17.95 5.99 18.81
N GLY A 374 -18.13 7.07 18.07
CA GLY A 374 -17.31 8.28 18.16
C GLY A 374 -17.39 9.17 16.92
N GLU A 375 -16.39 10.04 16.72
CA GLU A 375 -16.37 11.08 15.68
C GLU A 375 -15.51 10.70 14.47
N VAL A 376 -15.92 9.69 13.71
CA VAL A 376 -15.15 9.19 12.55
C VAL A 376 -15.46 9.90 11.23
N LEU A 377 -16.56 10.65 11.16
CA LEU A 377 -16.91 11.45 9.98
C LEU A 377 -16.31 12.86 10.06
N ALA A 378 -15.97 13.41 8.91
CA ALA A 378 -15.50 14.77 8.73
C ALA A 378 -16.41 15.56 7.79
N GLU A 379 -16.54 16.86 8.06
CA GLU A 379 -17.36 17.77 7.25
C GLU A 379 -16.46 18.54 6.27
N ALA A 380 -16.71 18.33 4.97
CA ALA A 380 -16.02 19.07 3.91
C ALA A 380 -16.72 20.41 3.58
N GLY A 381 -17.95 20.59 4.05
CA GLY A 381 -18.83 21.71 3.70
C GLY A 381 -19.83 21.34 2.59
N ASN A 382 -20.77 22.25 2.30
CA ASN A 382 -21.77 22.09 1.22
C ASN A 382 -22.61 20.80 1.30
N GLY A 383 -22.79 20.25 2.51
CA GLY A 383 -23.54 19.01 2.73
C GLY A 383 -22.79 17.74 2.34
N LEU A 384 -21.45 17.78 2.21
CA LEU A 384 -20.60 16.60 2.02
C LEU A 384 -19.98 16.17 3.35
N LEU A 385 -20.35 14.98 3.82
CA LEU A 385 -19.70 14.29 4.92
C LEU A 385 -18.99 13.04 4.39
N TYR A 386 -17.77 12.83 4.86
CA TYR A 386 -16.97 11.68 4.45
C TYR A 386 -16.36 11.02 5.67
N VAL A 387 -16.08 9.73 5.57
CA VAL A 387 -15.33 9.00 6.59
C VAL A 387 -13.85 9.19 6.28
N GLY A 388 -13.05 9.72 7.21
CA GLY A 388 -11.61 9.85 6.99
C GLY A 388 -10.90 8.49 7.09
N ALA A 389 -11.18 7.78 8.17
CA ALA A 389 -10.66 6.44 8.46
C ALA A 389 -11.47 5.35 7.73
N ARG A 390 -11.51 5.40 6.40
CA ARG A 390 -12.43 4.58 5.58
C ARG A 390 -12.23 3.08 5.71
N GLY A 391 -10.99 2.62 5.86
CA GLY A 391 -10.70 1.18 6.01
C GLY A 391 -10.94 0.66 7.43
N THR A 392 -11.03 1.55 8.41
CA THR A 392 -10.97 1.21 9.84
C THR A 392 -12.10 1.86 10.63
N TRP A 393 -13.22 2.24 9.98
CA TRP A 393 -14.44 2.67 10.69
C TRP A 393 -15.19 1.50 11.34
N TYR A 394 -14.77 0.27 11.05
CA TYR A 394 -15.23 -0.98 11.64
C TYR A 394 -14.00 -1.81 12.06
N PRO A 395 -14.16 -2.83 12.91
CA PRO A 395 -13.07 -3.74 13.31
C PRO A 395 -12.54 -4.52 12.10
N ASN A 396 -11.60 -3.95 11.37
CA ASN A 396 -11.12 -4.47 10.10
C ASN A 396 -9.99 -5.50 10.32
N ARG A 397 -9.92 -6.52 9.46
CA ARG A 397 -8.84 -7.52 9.44
C ARG A 397 -8.19 -7.57 8.05
N GLY A 398 -7.53 -6.48 7.67
CA GLY A 398 -6.83 -6.37 6.39
C GLY A 398 -7.77 -6.44 5.19
N MET A 399 -7.23 -6.93 4.07
CA MET A 399 -7.90 -6.99 2.75
C MET A 399 -8.37 -8.41 2.39
N ALA A 400 -8.53 -9.29 3.38
CA ALA A 400 -9.06 -10.62 3.15
C ALA A 400 -10.51 -10.54 2.66
N MET A 401 -10.88 -11.41 1.72
CA MET A 401 -12.22 -11.41 1.14
C MET A 401 -13.27 -11.85 2.17
N ALA A 402 -14.30 -11.02 2.38
CA ALA A 402 -15.40 -11.31 3.29
C ALA A 402 -16.76 -10.85 2.74
N ASP A 403 -17.83 -11.48 3.20
CA ASP A 403 -19.20 -11.03 2.94
C ASP A 403 -19.59 -9.89 3.89
N PHE A 404 -20.34 -8.90 3.38
CA PHE A 404 -20.78 -7.74 4.15
C PHE A 404 -22.30 -7.56 4.08
N ASP A 405 -22.93 -7.42 5.25
CA ASP A 405 -24.30 -6.98 5.43
C ASP A 405 -24.32 -5.71 6.28
N LEU A 406 -24.51 -4.58 5.61
CA LEU A 406 -24.40 -3.26 6.21
C LEU A 406 -25.78 -2.63 6.34
N LYS A 407 -26.16 -2.22 7.54
CA LYS A 407 -27.41 -1.52 7.81
C LYS A 407 -27.12 -0.19 8.46
N PHE A 408 -27.62 0.89 7.87
CA PHE A 408 -27.41 2.23 8.39
C PHE A 408 -28.72 2.92 8.73
N HIS A 409 -28.73 3.62 9.85
CA HIS A 409 -29.74 4.58 10.27
C HIS A 409 -29.17 5.98 10.20
N TYR A 410 -29.85 6.90 9.53
CA TYR A 410 -29.36 8.26 9.31
C TYR A 410 -30.53 9.22 9.10
N PRO A 411 -30.34 10.54 9.26
CA PRO A 411 -31.44 11.49 9.16
C PRO A 411 -32.01 11.60 7.73
N ARG A 412 -33.29 11.94 7.62
CA ARG A 412 -33.94 12.30 6.36
C ARG A 412 -33.26 13.54 5.74
N GLY A 413 -33.33 13.63 4.41
CA GLY A 413 -32.69 14.70 3.65
C GLY A 413 -31.18 14.52 3.43
N TRP A 414 -30.61 13.41 3.91
CA TRP A 414 -29.29 12.94 3.54
C TRP A 414 -29.40 11.69 2.66
N THR A 415 -28.37 11.44 1.86
CA THR A 415 -28.23 10.24 1.03
C THR A 415 -26.97 9.51 1.50
N LEU A 416 -27.14 8.27 1.96
CA LEU A 416 -26.04 7.39 2.31
C LEU A 416 -25.71 6.49 1.12
N LEU A 417 -24.43 6.30 0.88
CA LEU A 417 -23.90 5.40 -0.15
C LEU A 417 -22.88 4.50 0.52
N ALA A 418 -23.03 3.19 0.36
CA ALA A 418 -22.09 2.21 0.90
C ALA A 418 -21.72 1.18 -0.17
N THR A 419 -20.61 0.48 0.04
CA THR A 419 -20.22 -0.71 -0.71
C THR A 419 -21.31 -1.78 -0.65
N GLY A 420 -21.50 -2.52 -1.74
CA GLY A 420 -22.54 -3.52 -1.86
C GLY A 420 -23.83 -2.99 -2.51
N LYS A 421 -24.77 -3.90 -2.77
CA LYS A 421 -26.01 -3.61 -3.46
C LYS A 421 -27.05 -3.04 -2.48
N PRO A 422 -27.66 -1.88 -2.77
CA PRO A 422 -28.73 -1.35 -1.93
C PRO A 422 -29.97 -2.26 -1.99
N MET A 423 -30.48 -2.63 -0.82
CA MET A 423 -31.75 -3.32 -0.66
C MET A 423 -32.88 -2.31 -0.49
N THR A 424 -34.08 -2.62 -0.98
CA THR A 424 -35.25 -1.72 -0.91
C THR A 424 -35.48 -1.25 0.54
N THR A 425 -35.40 0.06 0.73
CA THR A 425 -35.57 0.73 2.04
C THR A 425 -37.01 0.58 2.53
N SER A 426 -37.22 -0.09 3.66
CA SER A 426 -38.48 -0.02 4.39
C SER A 426 -38.51 1.24 5.24
N ILE A 427 -39.29 2.25 4.86
CA ILE A 427 -39.75 3.28 5.80
C ILE A 427 -40.70 2.55 6.75
N ARG A 428 -40.37 2.42 8.05
CA ARG A 428 -41.35 1.90 9.03
C ARG A 428 -42.34 3.03 9.37
N PRO A 429 -43.64 2.92 9.06
CA PRO A 429 -44.66 3.80 9.61
C PRO A 429 -45.10 3.18 10.94
N GLY A 430 -44.65 3.74 12.07
CA GLY A 430 -45.00 3.18 13.39
C GLY A 430 -44.40 3.87 14.61
N ASP A 431 -43.28 4.58 14.50
CA ASP A 431 -42.65 5.25 15.64
C ASP A 431 -43.14 6.70 15.82
N LEU A 432 -44.46 6.91 15.84
CA LEU A 432 -45.04 8.17 16.30
C LEU A 432 -45.08 8.16 17.85
N PRO A 433 -44.37 9.05 18.55
CA PRO A 433 -44.55 9.17 19.99
C PRO A 433 -45.98 9.67 20.29
N PRO A 434 -46.59 9.26 21.41
CA PRO A 434 -47.90 9.75 21.80
C PRO A 434 -47.88 11.29 21.92
N ALA A 435 -48.97 11.92 21.48
CA ALA A 435 -49.09 13.37 21.38
C ALA A 435 -48.72 14.06 22.72
N GLY A 436 -47.69 14.91 22.70
CA GLY A 436 -47.27 15.73 23.84
C GLY A 436 -45.79 15.68 24.23
N ALA A 437 -44.95 14.88 23.55
CA ALA A 437 -43.50 14.88 23.80
C ALA A 437 -42.75 15.96 22.98
N MET A 438 -41.88 16.71 23.66
CA MET A 438 -40.87 17.62 23.09
C MET A 438 -40.01 16.93 22.00
N PRO A 439 -39.41 17.67 21.04
CA PRO A 439 -39.07 17.16 19.70
C PRO A 439 -38.05 16.00 19.76
N ASN A 440 -38.58 14.77 19.63
CA ASN A 440 -37.86 13.49 19.71
C ASN A 440 -37.84 12.80 18.33
N ILE A 441 -36.66 12.38 17.85
CA ILE A 441 -36.41 11.21 16.96
C ILE A 441 -37.42 10.98 15.80
N ALA A 442 -37.86 12.03 15.10
CA ALA A 442 -38.94 11.91 14.10
C ALA A 442 -38.52 11.84 12.62
N ASP A 443 -37.22 11.82 12.29
CA ASP A 443 -36.75 11.85 10.90
C ASP A 443 -35.55 10.93 10.63
N VAL A 444 -35.57 9.69 11.12
CA VAL A 444 -34.55 8.68 10.79
C VAL A 444 -35.04 7.81 9.63
N GLN A 445 -34.16 7.50 8.68
CA GLN A 445 -34.38 6.52 7.62
C GLN A 445 -33.34 5.41 7.72
N THR A 446 -33.73 4.20 7.31
CA THR A 446 -32.87 3.02 7.31
C THR A 446 -32.59 2.60 5.89
N ALA A 447 -31.34 2.26 5.59
CA ALA A 447 -30.96 1.58 4.36
C ALA A 447 -30.01 0.42 4.66
N ARG A 448 -30.04 -0.59 3.78
CA ARG A 448 -29.27 -1.82 3.92
C ARG A 448 -28.55 -2.11 2.62
N TRP A 449 -27.27 -2.49 2.71
CA TRP A 449 -26.42 -2.84 1.58
C TRP A 449 -25.83 -4.22 1.83
N ILE A 450 -25.92 -5.08 0.83
CA ILE A 450 -25.41 -6.45 0.92
C ILE A 450 -24.40 -6.64 -0.20
N SER A 451 -23.21 -7.15 0.12
CA SER A 451 -22.23 -7.52 -0.89
C SER A 451 -22.79 -8.64 -1.77
N GLU A 452 -22.68 -8.52 -3.09
CA GLU A 452 -23.17 -9.56 -4.02
C GLU A 452 -22.24 -10.78 -4.07
N ARG A 453 -21.07 -10.67 -3.43
CA ARG A 453 -19.98 -11.62 -3.34
C ARG A 453 -19.02 -11.19 -2.21
N PRO A 454 -18.06 -12.04 -1.81
CA PRO A 454 -16.98 -11.61 -0.94
C PRO A 454 -16.17 -10.47 -1.56
N ILE A 455 -15.87 -9.45 -0.76
CA ILE A 455 -15.11 -8.25 -1.14
C ILE A 455 -14.03 -7.95 -0.09
N PRO A 456 -12.93 -7.27 -0.43
CA PRO A 456 -11.80 -7.07 0.49
C PRO A 456 -12.04 -5.96 1.52
N VAL A 457 -12.95 -5.02 1.26
CA VAL A 457 -13.14 -3.82 2.08
C VAL A 457 -14.55 -3.25 1.91
N ALA A 458 -15.07 -2.62 2.97
CA ALA A 458 -16.37 -1.97 2.97
C ALA A 458 -16.31 -0.52 3.49
N GLY A 459 -16.99 0.38 2.80
CA GLY A 459 -16.96 1.82 3.09
C GLY A 459 -18.28 2.50 2.79
N PHE A 460 -18.43 3.73 3.29
CA PHE A 460 -19.60 4.54 3.03
C PHE A 460 -19.29 6.04 3.02
N ASN A 461 -20.19 6.82 2.43
CA ASN A 461 -20.23 8.28 2.48
C ASN A 461 -21.66 8.76 2.73
N LEU A 462 -21.80 9.97 3.28
CA LEU A 462 -23.09 10.58 3.57
C LEU A 462 -23.12 12.01 3.03
N GLY A 463 -24.12 12.36 2.23
CA GLY A 463 -24.17 13.72 1.72
C GLY A 463 -25.52 14.16 1.19
N ARG A 464 -25.61 15.45 0.88
CA ARG A 464 -26.72 16.06 0.15
C ARG A 464 -26.35 16.13 -1.32
N TYR A 465 -26.60 15.03 -2.01
CA TYR A 465 -26.12 14.82 -3.36
C TYR A 465 -27.15 15.20 -4.42
N THR A 466 -26.64 15.71 -5.53
CA THR A 466 -27.29 15.55 -6.83
C THR A 466 -26.89 14.17 -7.37
N ARG A 467 -27.89 13.35 -7.72
CA ARG A 467 -27.71 12.05 -8.36
C ARG A 467 -27.83 12.21 -9.88
N ALA A 468 -26.90 11.62 -10.61
CA ALA A 468 -26.99 11.42 -12.05
C ALA A 468 -26.77 9.94 -12.39
N THR A 469 -27.38 9.46 -13.46
CA THR A 469 -27.36 8.03 -13.82
C THR A 469 -26.98 7.85 -15.28
N ALA A 470 -26.12 6.88 -15.55
CA ALA A 470 -25.75 6.38 -16.87
C ALA A 470 -25.87 4.85 -16.91
N GLN A 471 -25.78 4.26 -18.11
CA GLN A 471 -25.92 2.81 -18.30
C GLN A 471 -24.72 2.22 -19.05
N ALA A 472 -24.24 1.08 -18.56
CA ALA A 472 -23.18 0.29 -19.18
C ALA A 472 -23.69 -1.13 -19.46
N GLY A 473 -24.39 -1.30 -20.58
CA GLY A 473 -25.15 -2.53 -20.83
C GLY A 473 -26.27 -2.68 -19.80
N ASN A 474 -26.20 -3.72 -18.97
CA ASN A 474 -27.17 -3.97 -17.90
C ASN A 474 -26.72 -3.40 -16.54
N VAL A 475 -25.52 -2.81 -16.45
CA VAL A 475 -24.99 -2.24 -15.21
C VAL A 475 -25.40 -0.78 -15.12
N THR A 476 -26.08 -0.44 -14.02
CA THR A 476 -26.42 0.96 -13.71
C THR A 476 -25.23 1.64 -13.03
N VAL A 477 -24.84 2.80 -13.57
CA VAL A 477 -23.74 3.62 -13.04
C VAL A 477 -24.32 4.93 -12.52
N GLU A 478 -24.00 5.28 -11.29
CA GLU A 478 -24.61 6.43 -10.61
C GLU A 478 -23.56 7.34 -9.99
N SER A 479 -23.62 8.62 -10.30
CA SER A 479 -22.75 9.62 -9.71
C SER A 479 -23.51 10.49 -8.72
N TYR A 480 -22.92 10.68 -7.55
CA TYR A 480 -23.45 11.44 -6.42
C TYR A 480 -22.45 12.53 -6.03
N ALA A 481 -22.83 13.78 -6.25
CA ALA A 481 -21.96 14.93 -6.03
C ALA A 481 -22.66 16.05 -5.27
N ALA A 482 -21.93 16.70 -4.37
CA ALA A 482 -22.43 17.82 -3.60
C ALA A 482 -22.46 19.10 -4.45
N PRO A 483 -23.28 20.12 -4.08
CA PRO A 483 -23.38 21.36 -4.84
C PRO A 483 -22.11 22.21 -4.84
N GLY A 484 -21.11 21.89 -4.03
CA GLY A 484 -19.84 22.61 -3.97
C GLY A 484 -18.65 21.73 -3.59
N VAL A 485 -17.48 22.35 -3.62
CA VAL A 485 -16.20 21.79 -3.20
C VAL A 485 -15.88 22.12 -1.74
N GLU A 486 -14.84 21.49 -1.20
CA GLU A 486 -14.32 21.73 0.14
C GLU A 486 -13.76 23.16 0.34
N ARG A 487 -13.70 23.63 1.59
CA ARG A 487 -13.29 25.01 1.92
C ARG A 487 -11.88 25.37 1.43
N GLU A 488 -10.96 24.42 1.52
CA GLU A 488 -9.55 24.58 1.12
C GLU A 488 -9.33 24.37 -0.39
N PHE A 489 -10.39 24.16 -1.17
CA PHE A 489 -10.27 23.97 -2.61
C PHE A 489 -9.73 25.25 -3.29
N PRO A 490 -8.78 25.14 -4.24
CA PRO A 490 -8.19 26.29 -4.91
C PRO A 490 -9.23 27.18 -5.59
N LYS A 491 -9.04 28.50 -5.47
CA LYS A 491 -9.91 29.51 -6.10
C LYS A 491 -9.27 30.01 -7.39
N ALA A 492 -10.07 30.10 -8.45
CA ALA A 492 -9.63 30.72 -9.70
C ALA A 492 -9.40 32.23 -9.49
N PRO A 493 -8.34 32.82 -10.08
CA PRO A 493 -8.05 34.23 -9.91
C PRO A 493 -9.09 35.12 -10.62
N VAL A 494 -9.37 36.28 -10.03
CA VAL A 494 -10.23 37.30 -10.66
C VAL A 494 -9.52 37.89 -11.87
N ARG A 495 -10.21 37.94 -13.02
CA ARG A 495 -9.67 38.55 -14.24
C ARG A 495 -10.15 40.00 -14.33
N ILE A 496 -9.20 40.94 -14.41
CA ILE A 496 -9.46 42.35 -14.68
C ILE A 496 -9.14 42.60 -16.14
N ILE A 497 -10.13 42.96 -16.95
CA ILE A 497 -9.91 43.35 -18.34
C ILE A 497 -9.51 44.81 -18.34
N GLU A 498 -8.25 45.09 -18.64
CA GLU A 498 -7.78 46.46 -18.82
C GLU A 498 -8.39 47.05 -20.11
N PRO A 499 -8.89 48.30 -20.05
CA PRO A 499 -9.43 48.95 -21.24
C PRO A 499 -8.33 49.11 -22.30
N ASP A 500 -8.71 48.93 -23.57
CA ASP A 500 -7.81 49.10 -24.72
C ASP A 500 -7.15 50.49 -24.69
N PRO A 501 -5.79 50.57 -24.67
CA PRO A 501 -5.08 51.83 -24.61
C PRO A 501 -5.32 52.75 -25.83
N ALA A 502 -5.93 52.24 -26.90
CA ALA A 502 -6.30 53.01 -28.09
C ALA A 502 -7.60 53.85 -27.94
N VAL A 503 -8.34 53.74 -26.83
CA VAL A 503 -9.59 54.47 -26.59
C VAL A 503 -9.34 55.78 -25.82
N SER A 504 -9.85 56.91 -26.34
CA SER A 504 -9.64 58.24 -25.77
C SER A 504 -9.97 58.36 -24.26
N PRO A 505 -9.19 59.12 -23.46
CA PRO A 505 -9.37 59.25 -22.00
C PRO A 505 -10.73 59.80 -21.54
N GLU A 506 -11.52 60.37 -22.45
CA GLU A 506 -12.83 60.97 -22.17
C GLU A 506 -13.98 59.94 -22.09
N LEU A 507 -13.76 58.70 -22.51
CA LEU A 507 -14.70 57.58 -22.37
C LEU A 507 -14.18 56.59 -21.32
N LYS A 508 -14.26 56.95 -20.03
CA LYS A 508 -14.00 56.01 -18.92
C LYS A 508 -15.06 54.91 -18.91
N ARG A 509 -14.82 53.81 -19.63
CA ARG A 509 -15.56 52.57 -19.40
C ARG A 509 -15.16 52.00 -18.04
N PRO A 510 -16.12 51.49 -17.24
CA PRO A 510 -15.79 50.76 -16.02
C PRO A 510 -14.84 49.60 -16.36
N GLN A 511 -13.84 49.35 -15.51
CA GLN A 511 -13.04 48.12 -15.60
C GLN A 511 -13.99 46.92 -15.52
N GLU A 512 -13.92 46.02 -16.51
CA GLU A 512 -14.71 44.80 -16.48
C GLU A 512 -13.99 43.77 -15.60
N VAL A 513 -14.61 43.43 -14.48
CA VAL A 513 -14.11 42.46 -13.51
C VAL A 513 -14.88 41.17 -13.68
N ILE A 514 -14.23 40.13 -14.18
CA ILE A 514 -14.81 38.79 -14.28
C ILE A 514 -14.41 38.01 -13.03
N VAL A 515 -15.39 37.75 -12.18
CA VAL A 515 -15.25 36.87 -11.01
C VAL A 515 -15.62 35.44 -11.43
N PRO A 516 -14.68 34.48 -11.40
CA PRO A 516 -14.98 33.10 -11.75
C PRO A 516 -16.03 32.51 -10.81
N VAL A 517 -16.99 31.77 -11.36
CA VAL A 517 -17.97 31.02 -10.55
C VAL A 517 -17.25 29.85 -9.88
N PRO A 518 -17.40 29.64 -8.56
CA PRO A 518 -16.81 28.49 -7.90
C PRO A 518 -17.20 27.16 -8.56
N PRO A 519 -16.28 26.17 -8.60
CA PRO A 519 -16.62 24.85 -9.11
C PRO A 519 -17.76 24.20 -8.36
N SER A 520 -18.61 23.47 -9.09
CA SER A 520 -19.74 22.73 -8.52
C SER A 520 -19.76 21.31 -9.07
N PRO A 521 -19.31 20.32 -8.29
CA PRO A 521 -19.27 18.91 -8.70
C PRO A 521 -20.62 18.37 -9.17
N ALA A 522 -21.72 18.79 -8.52
CA ALA A 522 -23.09 18.48 -8.93
C ALA A 522 -23.40 18.81 -10.41
N ARG A 523 -22.82 19.89 -10.97
CA ARG A 523 -23.06 20.26 -12.39
C ARG A 523 -22.51 19.23 -13.37
N ASN A 524 -21.46 18.50 -12.99
CA ASN A 524 -20.74 17.57 -13.86
C ASN A 524 -20.98 16.10 -13.48
N ALA A 525 -21.89 15.81 -12.55
CA ALA A 525 -22.18 14.44 -12.09
C ALA A 525 -22.59 13.51 -13.25
N LEU A 526 -23.38 13.99 -14.20
CA LEU A 526 -23.78 13.19 -15.37
C LEU A 526 -22.57 12.83 -16.25
N HIS A 527 -21.69 13.80 -16.51
CA HIS A 527 -20.48 13.56 -17.30
C HIS A 527 -19.59 12.50 -16.65
N VAL A 528 -19.44 12.54 -15.32
CA VAL A 528 -18.68 11.53 -14.56
C VAL A 528 -19.34 10.16 -14.65
N ALA A 529 -20.67 10.06 -14.53
CA ALA A 529 -21.40 8.81 -14.70
C ALA A 529 -21.23 8.22 -16.11
N GLU A 530 -21.31 9.05 -17.14
CA GLU A 530 -21.13 8.63 -18.54
C GLU A 530 -19.69 8.19 -18.84
N ALA A 531 -18.69 8.92 -18.36
CA ALA A 531 -17.28 8.55 -18.51
C ALA A 531 -16.98 7.19 -17.86
N THR A 532 -17.51 6.97 -16.66
CA THR A 532 -17.41 5.70 -15.93
C THR A 532 -18.13 4.57 -16.68
N ALA A 533 -19.35 4.82 -17.19
CA ALA A 533 -20.08 3.82 -17.97
C ALA A 533 -19.34 3.41 -19.25
N GLN A 534 -18.68 4.35 -19.93
CA GLN A 534 -17.83 4.06 -21.09
C GLN A 534 -16.60 3.22 -20.70
N ALA A 535 -15.95 3.54 -19.58
CA ALA A 535 -14.83 2.77 -19.07
C ALA A 535 -15.25 1.34 -18.71
N LEU A 536 -16.37 1.17 -18.01
CA LEU A 536 -16.93 -0.13 -17.64
C LEU A 536 -17.22 -0.99 -18.87
N GLN A 537 -17.82 -0.42 -19.92
CA GLN A 537 -18.03 -1.14 -21.18
C GLN A 537 -16.72 -1.52 -21.87
N PHE A 538 -15.72 -0.62 -21.86
CA PHE A 538 -14.41 -0.87 -22.46
C PHE A 538 -13.68 -2.02 -21.74
N TYR A 539 -13.67 -2.02 -20.41
CA TYR A 539 -13.04 -3.06 -19.59
C TYR A 539 -13.82 -4.37 -19.64
N SER A 540 -15.15 -4.34 -19.59
CA SER A 540 -15.97 -5.56 -19.65
C SER A 540 -15.72 -6.36 -20.94
N ARG A 541 -15.56 -5.67 -22.07
CA ARG A 541 -15.22 -6.31 -23.36
C ARG A 541 -13.82 -6.91 -23.37
N ARG A 542 -12.88 -6.38 -22.58
CA ARG A 542 -11.46 -6.79 -22.59
C ARG A 542 -11.14 -7.80 -21.51
N PHE A 543 -11.48 -7.52 -20.27
CA PHE A 543 -11.03 -8.30 -19.12
C PHE A 543 -12.05 -9.36 -18.72
N GLY A 544 -13.31 -9.21 -19.13
CA GLY A 544 -14.42 -10.08 -18.71
C GLY A 544 -15.49 -9.27 -17.96
N PRO A 545 -16.64 -9.88 -17.62
CA PRO A 545 -17.78 -9.15 -17.08
C PRO A 545 -17.44 -8.40 -15.79
N PHE A 546 -18.07 -7.24 -15.64
CA PHE A 546 -18.05 -6.46 -14.39
C PHE A 546 -18.63 -7.32 -13.24
N PRO A 547 -17.97 -7.39 -12.07
CA PRO A 547 -18.32 -8.34 -11.02
C PRO A 547 -19.59 -8.00 -10.20
N TYR A 548 -20.20 -6.83 -10.39
CA TYR A 548 -21.37 -6.36 -9.63
C TYR A 548 -22.53 -5.95 -10.54
N SER A 549 -23.72 -5.75 -9.97
CA SER A 549 -24.92 -5.30 -10.73
C SER A 549 -25.04 -3.77 -10.84
N HIS A 550 -24.29 -3.03 -10.02
CA HIS A 550 -24.35 -1.57 -9.89
C HIS A 550 -22.98 -1.01 -9.51
N LEU A 551 -22.72 0.24 -9.91
CA LEU A 551 -21.54 1.01 -9.51
C LEU A 551 -21.96 2.42 -9.12
N ALA A 552 -21.72 2.80 -7.86
CA ALA A 552 -21.88 4.18 -7.39
C ALA A 552 -20.54 4.92 -7.39
N LEU A 553 -20.58 6.22 -7.69
CA LEU A 553 -19.48 7.16 -7.57
C LEU A 553 -19.90 8.25 -6.59
N THR A 554 -19.14 8.48 -5.53
CA THR A 554 -19.40 9.52 -4.53
C THR A 554 -18.27 10.53 -4.49
N GLN A 555 -18.62 11.81 -4.44
CA GLN A 555 -17.61 12.85 -4.23
C GLN A 555 -16.88 12.66 -2.90
N MET A 556 -15.57 12.92 -2.91
CA MET A 556 -14.70 13.00 -1.75
C MET A 556 -13.84 14.28 -1.85
N PRO A 557 -13.64 15.00 -0.73
CA PRO A 557 -12.74 16.14 -0.73
C PRO A 557 -11.28 15.74 -0.93
N GLY A 558 -10.49 16.66 -1.47
CA GLY A 558 -9.06 16.50 -1.68
C GLY A 558 -8.70 15.96 -3.07
N PRO A 559 -7.40 15.86 -3.37
CA PRO A 559 -6.91 15.50 -4.70
C PRO A 559 -7.00 14.00 -5.03
N GLU A 560 -7.24 13.17 -4.01
CA GLU A 560 -7.17 11.71 -4.10
C GLU A 560 -8.50 11.08 -4.51
N SER A 561 -8.45 9.88 -5.08
CA SER A 561 -9.63 9.04 -5.35
C SER A 561 -9.36 7.60 -4.92
N GLN A 562 -10.40 6.80 -4.73
CA GLN A 562 -10.30 5.39 -4.37
C GLN A 562 -11.44 4.59 -4.99
N GLY A 563 -11.13 3.65 -5.88
CA GLY A 563 -12.10 2.73 -6.48
C GLY A 563 -12.34 1.50 -5.60
N TRP A 564 -13.33 1.55 -4.70
CA TRP A 564 -13.68 0.41 -3.84
C TRP A 564 -14.77 -0.46 -4.48
N PRO A 565 -14.96 -1.72 -4.00
CA PRO A 565 -15.92 -2.67 -4.57
C PRO A 565 -17.35 -2.11 -4.69
N GLY A 566 -17.79 -1.81 -5.91
CA GLY A 566 -19.13 -1.26 -6.18
C GLY A 566 -19.36 0.19 -5.73
N LEU A 567 -18.38 0.84 -5.10
CA LEU A 567 -18.45 2.24 -4.65
C LEU A 567 -17.11 2.95 -4.89
N VAL A 568 -17.08 3.92 -5.79
CA VAL A 568 -15.88 4.72 -6.09
C VAL A 568 -15.96 6.06 -5.37
N PHE A 569 -14.94 6.38 -4.57
CA PHE A 569 -14.74 7.68 -3.96
C PHE A 569 -13.93 8.56 -4.91
N LEU A 570 -14.56 9.55 -5.54
CA LEU A 570 -13.91 10.42 -6.50
C LEU A 570 -13.56 11.77 -5.90
N SER A 571 -12.31 12.18 -6.08
CA SER A 571 -11.84 13.54 -5.82
C SER A 571 -12.81 14.58 -6.36
N SER A 572 -13.03 15.67 -5.61
CA SER A 572 -13.69 16.89 -6.10
C SER A 572 -13.14 17.38 -7.45
N TYR A 573 -11.84 17.14 -7.72
CA TYR A 573 -11.19 17.52 -8.97
C TYR A 573 -11.60 16.66 -10.19
N ALA A 574 -12.04 15.42 -9.98
CA ALA A 574 -12.54 14.55 -11.05
C ALA A 574 -13.85 15.08 -11.65
N PHE A 575 -14.60 15.88 -10.89
CA PHE A 575 -15.83 16.52 -11.32
C PHE A 575 -15.63 17.87 -12.00
N LEU A 576 -14.40 18.32 -12.24
CA LEU A 576 -14.19 19.60 -12.93
C LEU A 576 -14.49 19.47 -14.44
N SER A 577 -15.14 20.48 -15.00
CA SER A 577 -15.23 20.67 -16.45
C SER A 577 -13.89 21.11 -17.04
N GLU A 578 -13.76 21.05 -18.37
CA GLU A 578 -12.57 21.56 -19.08
C GLU A 578 -12.31 23.04 -18.77
N GLN A 579 -13.37 23.86 -18.77
CA GLN A 579 -13.27 25.28 -18.45
C GLN A 579 -12.82 25.52 -17.00
N GLU A 580 -13.39 24.80 -16.02
CA GLU A 580 -12.98 24.94 -14.61
C GLU A 580 -11.52 24.52 -14.39
N ARG A 581 -11.03 23.49 -15.08
CA ARG A 581 -9.60 23.12 -15.04
C ARG A 581 -8.71 24.22 -15.63
N ALA A 582 -9.13 24.82 -16.75
CA ALA A 582 -8.41 25.93 -17.37
C ALA A 582 -8.39 27.18 -16.48
N ASP A 583 -9.49 27.49 -15.80
CA ASP A 583 -9.60 28.61 -14.86
C ASP A 583 -8.76 28.41 -13.59
N LEU A 584 -8.49 27.15 -13.21
CA LEU A 584 -7.54 26.78 -12.16
C LEU A 584 -6.08 26.70 -12.64
N HIS A 585 -5.81 27.07 -13.90
CA HIS A 585 -4.47 27.03 -14.49
C HIS A 585 -3.80 25.66 -14.40
N MET A 586 -4.57 24.58 -14.52
CA MET A 586 -4.00 23.24 -14.62
C MET A 586 -3.23 23.10 -15.93
N ASP A 587 -1.98 22.62 -15.86
CA ASP A 587 -1.24 22.27 -17.06
C ASP A 587 -1.95 21.18 -17.88
N LEU A 588 -1.62 21.07 -19.16
CA LEU A 588 -2.28 20.15 -20.09
C LEU A 588 -2.24 18.70 -19.59
N SER A 589 -1.09 18.25 -19.10
CA SER A 589 -0.94 16.87 -18.64
C SER A 589 -1.72 16.61 -17.35
N ARG A 590 -1.74 17.54 -16.39
CA ARG A 590 -2.60 17.46 -15.19
C ARG A 590 -4.07 17.41 -15.59
N SER A 591 -4.47 18.20 -16.58
CA SER A 591 -5.84 18.22 -17.08
C SER A 591 -6.24 16.89 -17.74
N ILE A 592 -5.35 16.28 -18.52
CA ILE A 592 -5.57 14.96 -19.13
C ILE A 592 -5.67 13.88 -18.04
N LEU A 593 -4.73 13.84 -17.08
CA LEU A 593 -4.73 12.87 -15.99
C LEU A 593 -6.00 12.99 -15.14
N ALA A 594 -6.44 14.21 -14.83
CA ALA A 594 -7.68 14.48 -14.11
C ALA A 594 -8.91 13.88 -14.81
N GLN A 595 -8.94 13.90 -16.15
CA GLN A 595 -10.02 13.30 -16.94
C GLN A 595 -9.95 11.77 -16.97
N GLN A 596 -8.78 11.17 -16.72
CA GLN A 596 -8.63 9.71 -16.68
C GLN A 596 -9.02 9.10 -15.34
N VAL A 597 -9.17 9.89 -14.27
CA VAL A 597 -9.47 9.37 -12.93
C VAL A 597 -10.71 8.47 -12.89
N PRO A 598 -11.89 8.85 -13.41
CA PRO A 598 -13.04 7.95 -13.40
C PRO A 598 -12.75 6.61 -14.08
N ALA A 599 -11.97 6.60 -15.16
CA ALA A 599 -11.58 5.37 -15.86
C ALA A 599 -10.57 4.54 -15.05
N HIS A 600 -9.57 5.19 -14.44
CA HIS A 600 -8.61 4.56 -13.54
C HIS A 600 -9.31 3.88 -12.35
N GLU A 601 -10.15 4.60 -11.63
CA GLU A 601 -10.85 4.04 -10.46
C GLU A 601 -11.84 2.93 -10.85
N THR A 602 -12.43 3.00 -12.05
CA THR A 602 -13.27 1.91 -12.58
C THR A 602 -12.45 0.66 -12.88
N ALA A 603 -11.17 0.78 -13.26
CA ALA A 603 -10.32 -0.36 -13.53
C ALA A 603 -9.98 -1.16 -12.25
N HIS A 604 -9.96 -0.51 -11.08
CA HIS A 604 -9.74 -1.18 -9.80
C HIS A 604 -10.78 -2.26 -9.48
N GLN A 605 -11.99 -2.13 -10.04
CA GLN A 605 -13.05 -3.13 -9.93
C GLN A 605 -12.64 -4.51 -10.47
N TRP A 606 -11.63 -4.57 -11.35
CA TRP A 606 -10.96 -5.82 -11.75
C TRP A 606 -9.61 -5.98 -11.05
N TRP A 607 -8.81 -4.90 -10.98
CA TRP A 607 -7.41 -4.94 -10.53
C TRP A 607 -7.25 -4.21 -9.20
N GLY A 608 -7.32 -4.93 -8.09
CA GLY A 608 -7.27 -4.38 -6.72
C GLY A 608 -8.46 -4.83 -5.89
N ASP A 609 -9.65 -4.89 -6.49
CA ASP A 609 -10.88 -5.35 -5.81
C ASP A 609 -11.17 -6.82 -6.08
N LEU A 610 -11.26 -7.21 -7.36
CA LEU A 610 -11.59 -8.58 -7.76
C LEU A 610 -10.37 -9.49 -7.70
N VAL A 611 -9.22 -8.99 -8.14
CA VAL A 611 -7.92 -9.63 -8.00
C VAL A 611 -7.06 -8.72 -7.12
N THR A 612 -6.77 -9.16 -5.90
CA THR A 612 -5.97 -8.42 -4.92
C THR A 612 -4.49 -8.75 -5.06
N TRP A 613 -3.63 -8.16 -4.24
CA TRP A 613 -2.18 -8.41 -4.21
C TRP A 613 -1.78 -9.27 -3.02
N LYS A 614 -0.75 -10.12 -3.18
CA LYS A 614 -0.29 -11.06 -2.14
C LYS A 614 0.47 -10.37 -1.01
N SER A 615 1.25 -9.34 -1.33
CA SER A 615 2.00 -8.53 -0.36
C SER A 615 2.08 -7.08 -0.81
N TYR A 616 2.58 -6.19 0.05
CA TYR A 616 2.83 -4.78 -0.34
C TYR A 616 3.77 -4.67 -1.55
N ARG A 617 4.62 -5.68 -1.80
CA ARG A 617 5.54 -5.73 -2.95
C ARG A 617 4.82 -5.93 -4.27
N ASP A 618 3.60 -6.45 -4.24
CA ASP A 618 2.79 -6.78 -5.42
C ASP A 618 1.73 -5.71 -5.69
N GLN A 619 1.61 -4.70 -4.82
CA GLN A 619 0.59 -3.64 -4.93
C GLN A 619 0.71 -2.84 -6.24
N TRP A 620 1.92 -2.70 -6.78
CA TRP A 620 2.16 -2.03 -8.06
C TRP A 620 1.38 -2.65 -9.23
N ILE A 621 1.01 -3.94 -9.15
CA ILE A 621 0.20 -4.62 -10.17
C ILE A 621 -1.14 -3.91 -10.29
N SER A 622 -1.80 -3.62 -9.16
CA SER A 622 -3.10 -2.95 -9.15
C SER A 622 -2.99 -1.53 -9.72
N GLU A 623 -2.07 -0.72 -9.21
CA GLU A 623 -1.91 0.68 -9.64
C GLU A 623 -1.47 0.80 -11.10
N GLY A 624 -0.41 0.07 -11.46
CA GLY A 624 0.16 0.09 -12.80
C GLY A 624 -0.83 -0.42 -13.83
N LEU A 625 -1.60 -1.47 -13.51
CA LEU A 625 -2.56 -2.05 -14.45
C LEU A 625 -3.85 -1.23 -14.55
N SER A 626 -4.36 -0.67 -13.45
CA SER A 626 -5.50 0.26 -13.46
C SER A 626 -5.17 1.53 -14.25
N ASN A 627 -3.99 2.10 -14.00
CA ASN A 627 -3.53 3.27 -14.74
C ASN A 627 -3.31 2.95 -16.21
N TYR A 628 -2.65 1.83 -16.54
CA TYR A 628 -2.46 1.43 -17.92
C TYR A 628 -3.77 1.11 -18.63
N SER A 629 -4.76 0.55 -17.92
CA SER A 629 -6.11 0.32 -18.45
C SER A 629 -6.81 1.63 -18.84
N SER A 630 -6.68 2.68 -18.04
CA SER A 630 -7.19 4.02 -18.39
C SER A 630 -6.46 4.57 -19.62
N LEU A 631 -5.13 4.42 -19.69
CA LEU A 631 -4.34 4.88 -20.83
C LEU A 631 -4.56 4.08 -22.11
N MET A 632 -4.91 2.80 -22.05
CA MET A 632 -5.33 2.02 -23.22
C MET A 632 -6.60 2.62 -23.85
N MET A 633 -7.55 3.05 -23.01
CA MET A 633 -8.77 3.73 -23.47
C MET A 633 -8.45 5.12 -24.02
N LEU A 634 -7.55 5.88 -23.37
CA LEU A 634 -7.07 7.16 -23.90
C LEU A 634 -6.37 6.98 -25.24
N GLN A 635 -5.56 5.93 -25.42
CA GLN A 635 -4.85 5.66 -26.66
C GLN A 635 -5.79 5.46 -27.85
N GLU A 636 -6.92 4.78 -27.67
CA GLU A 636 -7.92 4.60 -28.73
C GLU A 636 -8.63 5.91 -29.09
N LYS A 637 -8.88 6.78 -28.11
CA LYS A 637 -9.61 8.04 -28.30
C LYS A 637 -8.71 9.17 -28.79
N ASN A 638 -7.52 9.30 -28.21
CA ASN A 638 -6.56 10.37 -28.46
C ASN A 638 -5.11 9.84 -28.29
N PRO A 639 -4.52 9.28 -29.37
CA PRO A 639 -3.15 8.78 -29.34
C PRO A 639 -2.11 9.86 -29.00
N VAL A 640 -2.36 11.14 -29.30
CA VAL A 640 -1.42 12.24 -29.00
C VAL A 640 -1.37 12.47 -27.50
N ALA A 641 -2.53 12.56 -26.83
CA ALA A 641 -2.61 12.69 -25.39
C ALA A 641 -2.00 11.48 -24.67
N PHE A 642 -2.21 10.26 -25.17
CA PHE A 642 -1.53 9.06 -24.66
C PHE A 642 0.00 9.22 -24.68
N HIS A 643 0.59 9.59 -25.82
CA HIS A 643 2.04 9.77 -25.90
C HIS A 643 2.54 10.90 -24.99
N GLN A 644 1.79 11.99 -24.85
CA GLN A 644 2.13 13.09 -23.93
C GLN A 644 2.20 12.61 -22.48
N ILE A 645 1.24 11.80 -22.03
CA ILE A 645 1.24 11.25 -20.66
C ILE A 645 2.35 10.24 -20.45
N MET A 646 2.56 9.32 -21.40
CA MET A 646 3.66 8.35 -21.31
C MET A 646 5.02 9.06 -21.25
N GLU A 647 5.24 10.09 -22.07
CA GLU A 647 6.47 10.91 -22.02
C GLU A 647 6.60 11.66 -20.68
N ARG A 648 5.52 12.20 -20.15
CA ARG A 648 5.54 12.82 -18.81
C ARG A 648 5.99 11.83 -17.73
N TYR A 649 5.43 10.62 -17.68
CA TYR A 649 5.88 9.61 -16.72
C TYR A 649 7.36 9.25 -16.89
N ARG A 650 7.85 9.25 -18.14
CA ARG A 650 9.29 9.04 -18.41
C ARG A 650 10.14 10.19 -17.86
N GLN A 651 9.69 11.43 -18.01
CA GLN A 651 10.39 12.63 -17.54
C GLN A 651 10.39 12.73 -16.01
N GLU A 652 9.26 12.43 -15.36
CA GLU A 652 9.12 12.47 -13.89
C GLU A 652 10.13 11.54 -13.19
N LEU A 653 10.50 10.41 -13.80
CA LEU A 653 11.51 9.49 -13.25
C LEU A 653 12.92 10.07 -13.14
N VAL A 654 13.26 11.07 -13.97
CA VAL A 654 14.58 11.71 -14.02
C VAL A 654 14.53 13.20 -13.65
N GLU A 655 13.38 13.69 -13.22
CA GLU A 655 13.23 15.06 -12.75
C GLU A 655 14.00 15.21 -11.44
N ASN A 656 15.08 15.99 -11.49
CA ASN A 656 15.89 16.25 -10.32
C ASN A 656 15.17 17.23 -9.38
N LYS A 657 14.72 16.71 -8.25
CA LYS A 657 14.10 17.48 -7.16
C LYS A 657 15.09 17.53 -6.01
N ASP A 658 15.80 18.65 -5.89
CA ASP A 658 16.76 18.92 -4.82
C ASP A 658 17.88 17.86 -4.66
N GLY A 659 18.39 17.33 -5.78
CA GLY A 659 19.44 16.31 -5.82
C GLY A 659 18.93 14.88 -5.81
N GLU A 660 17.61 14.67 -5.73
CA GLU A 660 16.98 13.35 -5.67
C GLU A 660 16.23 13.07 -6.98
N LEU A 661 16.43 11.87 -7.52
CA LEU A 661 15.74 11.39 -8.73
C LEU A 661 14.73 10.32 -8.31
N PRO A 662 13.45 10.42 -8.68
CA PRO A 662 12.45 9.43 -8.27
C PRO A 662 12.80 7.98 -8.66
N LYS A 663 13.48 7.77 -9.79
CA LYS A 663 13.99 6.44 -10.19
C LYS A 663 14.94 5.79 -9.17
N ASP A 664 15.62 6.58 -8.34
CA ASP A 664 16.60 6.10 -7.37
C ASP A 664 15.94 5.66 -6.05
N ALA A 665 14.63 5.91 -5.88
CA ALA A 665 13.86 5.39 -4.76
C ALA A 665 13.82 3.85 -4.73
N GLY A 666 13.94 3.21 -5.89
CA GLY A 666 14.01 1.75 -6.03
C GLY A 666 12.99 1.17 -7.02
N PRO A 667 12.93 -0.17 -7.14
CA PRO A 667 12.02 -0.85 -8.04
C PRO A 667 10.56 -0.82 -7.58
N VAL A 668 9.64 -1.16 -8.48
CA VAL A 668 8.19 -1.22 -8.19
C VAL A 668 7.86 -2.22 -7.07
N THR A 669 8.71 -3.23 -6.85
CA THR A 669 8.56 -4.26 -5.82
C THR A 669 8.93 -3.81 -4.41
N LEU A 670 9.40 -2.56 -4.21
CA LEU A 670 9.48 -1.95 -2.89
C LEU A 670 8.12 -1.47 -2.37
N GLY A 671 7.10 -1.36 -3.24
CA GLY A 671 5.74 -0.99 -2.85
C GLY A 671 5.68 0.26 -1.98
N VAL A 672 4.99 0.19 -0.85
CA VAL A 672 4.84 1.34 0.08
C VAL A 672 6.17 1.89 0.62
N ARG A 673 7.27 1.11 0.60
CA ARG A 673 8.60 1.59 1.02
C ARG A 673 9.19 2.66 0.09
N LEU A 674 8.60 2.84 -1.09
CA LEU A 674 8.92 3.94 -2.00
C LEU A 674 8.55 5.31 -1.42
N LEU A 675 7.62 5.37 -0.45
CA LEU A 675 7.33 6.57 0.33
C LEU A 675 8.37 6.73 1.44
N SER A 676 9.38 7.56 1.18
CA SER A 676 10.49 7.78 2.12
C SER A 676 10.87 9.26 2.21
N SER A 677 11.71 9.60 3.19
CA SER A 677 12.23 10.96 3.35
C SER A 677 13.08 11.43 2.17
N HIS A 678 13.67 10.50 1.41
CA HIS A 678 14.45 10.73 0.18
C HIS A 678 13.58 10.84 -1.08
N ALA A 679 12.42 10.19 -1.08
CA ALA A 679 11.50 10.20 -2.20
C ALA A 679 10.04 10.32 -1.72
N PRO A 680 9.61 11.51 -1.26
CA PRO A 680 8.22 11.73 -0.84
C PRO A 680 7.16 11.44 -1.91
N GLU A 681 7.54 11.50 -3.19
CA GLU A 681 6.70 11.20 -4.36
C GLU A 681 7.15 9.91 -5.07
N GLY A 682 7.97 9.09 -4.41
CA GLY A 682 8.56 7.88 -4.99
C GLY A 682 7.51 6.85 -5.37
N TYR A 683 6.49 6.67 -4.53
CA TYR A 683 5.40 5.72 -4.82
C TYR A 683 4.63 6.11 -6.07
N GLU A 684 4.25 7.38 -6.22
CA GLU A 684 3.53 7.86 -7.40
C GLU A 684 4.38 7.71 -8.68
N ALA A 685 5.63 8.17 -8.65
CA ALA A 685 6.51 8.12 -9.81
C ALA A 685 6.82 6.67 -10.26
N ILE A 686 6.95 5.74 -9.30
CA ILE A 686 7.38 4.37 -9.56
C ILE A 686 6.18 3.44 -9.76
N SER A 687 5.26 3.34 -8.80
CA SER A 687 4.10 2.42 -8.90
C SER A 687 3.16 2.81 -10.04
N TYR A 688 2.86 4.10 -10.22
CA TYR A 688 2.04 4.56 -11.34
C TYR A 688 2.90 4.77 -12.58
N GLY A 689 3.90 5.66 -12.53
CA GLY A 689 4.68 6.03 -13.72
C GLY A 689 5.45 4.86 -14.33
N ARG A 690 6.43 4.31 -13.60
CA ARG A 690 7.21 3.14 -14.06
C ARG A 690 6.34 1.89 -14.23
N GLY A 691 5.44 1.59 -13.29
CA GLY A 691 4.52 0.45 -13.38
C GLY A 691 3.68 0.45 -14.67
N THR A 692 3.15 1.61 -15.06
CA THR A 692 2.43 1.79 -16.34
C THR A 692 3.33 1.51 -17.55
N TRP A 693 4.58 1.97 -17.52
CA TRP A 693 5.56 1.68 -18.56
C TRP A 693 5.87 0.19 -18.69
N LEU A 694 5.97 -0.54 -17.58
CA LEU A 694 6.23 -1.99 -17.59
C LEU A 694 5.10 -2.76 -18.29
N PHE A 695 3.84 -2.44 -17.98
CA PHE A 695 2.70 -3.03 -18.70
C PHE A 695 2.65 -2.59 -20.17
N HIS A 696 3.01 -1.33 -20.47
CA HIS A 696 3.11 -0.88 -21.86
C HIS A 696 4.18 -1.64 -22.65
N MET A 697 5.34 -1.91 -22.06
CA MET A 697 6.41 -2.70 -22.67
C MET A 697 5.94 -4.14 -22.91
N LEU A 698 5.32 -4.80 -21.93
CA LEU A 698 4.76 -6.14 -22.08
C LEU A 698 3.74 -6.21 -23.22
N ARG A 699 2.78 -5.28 -23.25
CA ARG A 699 1.77 -5.22 -24.32
C ARG A 699 2.40 -4.98 -25.69
N SER A 700 3.35 -4.04 -25.78
CA SER A 700 4.05 -3.71 -27.03
C SER A 700 4.84 -4.90 -27.58
N MET A 701 5.56 -5.63 -26.72
CA MET A 701 6.28 -6.85 -27.09
C MET A 701 5.35 -7.90 -27.70
N LEU A 702 4.21 -8.15 -27.06
CA LEU A 702 3.24 -9.14 -27.53
C LEU A 702 2.54 -8.71 -28.83
N LEU A 703 2.23 -7.42 -28.99
CA LEU A 703 1.61 -6.86 -30.19
C LEU A 703 2.53 -6.94 -31.41
N ASP A 704 3.80 -6.61 -31.25
CA ASP A 704 4.79 -6.64 -32.33
C ASP A 704 4.91 -8.04 -32.95
N VAL A 705 4.90 -9.09 -32.11
CA VAL A 705 4.99 -10.49 -32.57
C VAL A 705 3.68 -10.96 -33.19
N ALA A 706 2.53 -10.62 -32.60
CA ALA A 706 1.23 -10.96 -33.16
C ALA A 706 1.01 -10.36 -34.56
N ALA A 707 1.66 -9.25 -34.88
CA ALA A 707 1.63 -8.63 -36.20
C ALA A 707 2.47 -9.37 -37.26
N GLN A 708 3.42 -10.24 -36.85
CA GLN A 708 4.33 -10.98 -37.74
C GLN A 708 4.00 -12.48 -37.89
N GLY A 709 3.02 -13.03 -37.15
CA GLY A 709 2.70 -14.46 -37.18
C GLY A 709 2.22 -15.01 -38.54
N PRO A 710 2.51 -16.28 -38.86
CA PRO A 710 2.11 -16.90 -40.13
C PRO A 710 0.57 -16.97 -40.23
N GLY A 711 -0.03 -16.21 -41.16
CA GLY A 711 -1.47 -16.26 -41.44
C GLY A 711 -2.18 -14.91 -41.63
N LYS A 712 -1.55 -13.76 -41.35
CA LYS A 712 -2.17 -12.44 -41.57
C LYS A 712 -1.62 -11.74 -42.83
N GLY A 713 -2.03 -12.24 -43.99
CA GLY A 713 -2.15 -11.41 -45.19
C GLY A 713 -3.16 -10.27 -44.97
N LYS A 714 -3.11 -9.24 -45.82
CA LYS A 714 -3.83 -7.94 -45.73
C LYS A 714 -5.36 -7.97 -45.51
N HIS A 715 -6.02 -9.12 -45.27
CA HIS A 715 -7.47 -9.26 -45.14
C HIS A 715 -7.98 -10.07 -43.93
N GLY A 716 -7.19 -10.29 -42.87
CA GLY A 716 -7.63 -11.06 -41.69
C GLY A 716 -7.42 -10.35 -40.35
N ARG A 717 -8.03 -9.16 -40.15
CA ARG A 717 -7.90 -8.40 -38.90
C ARG A 717 -9.05 -8.59 -37.89
N ASN A 718 -10.08 -9.35 -38.23
CA ASN A 718 -11.37 -9.16 -37.57
C ASN A 718 -11.75 -10.09 -36.41
N ASN A 719 -10.93 -11.05 -35.93
CA ASN A 719 -11.38 -11.92 -34.81
C ASN A 719 -10.32 -12.54 -33.88
N ALA A 720 -9.03 -12.24 -34.02
CA ALA A 720 -8.03 -12.77 -33.08
C ALA A 720 -7.83 -11.78 -31.92
N GLU A 721 -8.08 -12.26 -30.70
CA GLU A 721 -7.94 -11.51 -29.47
C GLU A 721 -6.48 -11.02 -29.26
N GLU A 722 -6.32 -9.84 -28.67
CA GLU A 722 -5.01 -9.27 -28.36
C GLU A 722 -4.30 -10.12 -27.28
N PRO A 723 -3.05 -10.60 -27.47
CA PRO A 723 -2.43 -11.55 -26.53
C PRO A 723 -2.28 -11.01 -25.11
N PHE A 724 -2.02 -9.71 -24.95
CA PHE A 724 -1.97 -9.06 -23.64
C PHE A 724 -3.34 -9.12 -22.95
N VAL A 725 -4.42 -8.84 -23.67
CA VAL A 725 -5.80 -8.93 -23.16
C VAL A 725 -6.17 -10.37 -22.81
N LEU A 726 -5.75 -11.34 -23.63
CA LEU A 726 -5.94 -12.77 -23.34
C LEU A 726 -5.27 -13.19 -22.01
N ALA A 727 -4.02 -12.76 -21.78
CA ALA A 727 -3.33 -13.00 -20.52
C ALA A 727 -4.07 -12.37 -19.33
N LEU A 728 -4.60 -11.16 -19.47
CA LEU A 728 -5.41 -10.51 -18.43
C LEU A 728 -6.74 -11.24 -18.16
N ARG A 729 -7.38 -11.82 -19.18
CA ARG A 729 -8.55 -12.68 -18.98
C ARG A 729 -8.21 -13.96 -18.22
N LYS A 730 -7.10 -14.62 -18.56
CA LYS A 730 -6.59 -15.78 -17.81
C LYS A 730 -6.32 -15.41 -16.35
N LEU A 731 -5.67 -14.27 -16.12
CA LEU A 731 -5.40 -13.74 -14.80
C LEU A 731 -6.70 -13.53 -14.02
N ARG A 732 -7.67 -12.78 -14.57
CA ARG A 732 -8.99 -12.59 -13.94
C ARG A 732 -9.64 -13.93 -13.62
N GLN A 733 -9.67 -14.88 -14.55
CA GLN A 733 -10.34 -16.16 -14.36
C GLN A 733 -9.72 -17.01 -13.24
N ARG A 734 -8.39 -16.97 -13.07
CA ARG A 734 -7.68 -17.80 -12.08
C ARG A 734 -7.64 -17.18 -10.68
N PHE A 735 -7.59 -15.84 -10.62
CA PHE A 735 -7.37 -15.08 -9.39
C PHE A 735 -8.58 -14.24 -8.95
N GLU A 736 -9.73 -14.35 -9.62
CA GLU A 736 -10.96 -13.72 -9.15
C GLU A 736 -11.30 -14.20 -7.72
N GLY A 737 -11.38 -13.24 -6.79
CA GLY A 737 -11.54 -13.47 -5.35
C GLY A 737 -10.27 -13.86 -4.60
N LYS A 738 -9.08 -13.71 -5.20
CA LYS A 738 -7.79 -14.11 -4.63
C LYS A 738 -6.72 -13.04 -4.82
N ALA A 739 -5.68 -13.15 -3.99
CA ALA A 739 -4.47 -12.36 -4.11
C ALA A 739 -3.50 -12.96 -5.14
N ILE A 740 -2.79 -12.11 -5.89
CA ILE A 740 -1.76 -12.50 -6.85
C ILE A 740 -0.40 -11.89 -6.51
N SER A 741 0.67 -12.65 -6.77
CA SER A 741 2.06 -12.17 -6.72
C SER A 741 2.56 -11.70 -8.10
N THR A 742 3.63 -10.93 -8.09
CA THR A 742 4.35 -10.47 -9.29
C THR A 742 4.85 -11.65 -10.13
N ARG A 743 5.28 -12.74 -9.48
CA ARG A 743 5.74 -13.94 -10.17
C ARG A 743 4.61 -14.67 -10.89
N GLU A 744 3.49 -14.91 -10.20
CA GLU A 744 2.30 -15.55 -10.79
C GLU A 744 1.74 -14.76 -11.98
N LEU A 745 1.75 -13.42 -11.89
CA LEU A 745 1.42 -12.53 -13.00
C LEU A 745 2.29 -12.85 -14.23
N LEU A 746 3.62 -12.87 -14.07
CA LEU A 746 4.55 -13.12 -15.17
C LEU A 746 4.47 -14.54 -15.71
N GLU A 747 4.19 -15.53 -14.86
CA GLU A 747 3.97 -16.91 -15.28
C GLU A 747 2.77 -17.02 -16.21
N ILE A 748 1.66 -16.32 -15.92
CA ILE A 748 0.49 -16.26 -16.81
C ILE A 748 0.84 -15.64 -18.16
N PHE A 749 1.62 -14.56 -18.17
CA PHE A 749 2.11 -13.94 -19.41
C PHE A 749 3.08 -14.86 -20.18
N ALA A 750 3.85 -15.68 -19.48
CA ALA A 750 4.84 -16.58 -20.06
C ALA A 750 4.22 -17.80 -20.77
N GLU A 751 3.01 -18.22 -20.41
CA GLU A 751 2.32 -19.39 -21.00
C GLU A 751 2.21 -19.34 -22.52
N ASP A 752 1.84 -18.17 -23.05
CA ASP A 752 1.65 -17.95 -24.48
C ASP A 752 2.83 -17.18 -25.09
N LEU A 753 4.00 -17.19 -24.43
CA LEU A 753 5.16 -16.44 -24.87
C LEU A 753 5.67 -17.01 -26.21
N PRO A 754 5.64 -16.21 -27.29
CA PRO A 754 6.04 -16.67 -28.60
C PRO A 754 7.55 -16.95 -28.63
N PRO A 755 8.03 -17.88 -29.49
CA PRO A 755 9.46 -18.24 -29.55
C PRO A 755 10.42 -17.04 -29.69
N SER A 756 10.01 -15.98 -30.40
CA SER A 756 10.82 -14.76 -30.58
C SER A 756 10.97 -13.90 -29.32
N LEU A 757 10.16 -14.13 -28.28
CA LEU A 757 10.27 -13.48 -26.97
C LEU A 757 10.86 -14.43 -25.90
N ARG A 758 11.35 -15.61 -26.28
CA ARG A 758 12.01 -16.55 -25.37
C ARG A 758 13.50 -16.25 -25.32
N TYR A 759 13.91 -15.47 -24.33
CA TYR A 759 15.32 -15.22 -24.05
C TYR A 759 16.02 -16.55 -23.71
N GLU A 760 17.16 -16.82 -24.36
CA GLU A 760 17.85 -18.12 -24.33
C GLU A 760 16.96 -19.34 -24.65
N GLY A 761 15.88 -19.15 -25.41
CA GLY A 761 14.93 -20.20 -25.72
C GLY A 761 14.00 -20.62 -24.57
N ARG A 762 14.08 -19.97 -23.39
CA ARG A 762 13.24 -20.25 -22.23
C ARG A 762 11.89 -19.53 -22.35
N ALA A 763 10.80 -20.25 -22.12
CA ALA A 763 9.46 -19.67 -22.02
C ALA A 763 9.26 -19.04 -20.63
N SER A 764 10.04 -17.99 -20.33
CA SER A 764 10.03 -17.30 -19.05
C SER A 764 10.26 -15.79 -19.26
N LEU A 765 9.71 -15.00 -18.34
CA LEU A 765 9.93 -13.56 -18.22
C LEU A 765 10.87 -13.21 -17.06
N ASP A 766 11.68 -14.16 -16.56
CA ASP A 766 12.64 -13.90 -15.48
C ASP A 766 13.60 -12.74 -15.80
N TRP A 767 14.04 -12.61 -17.05
CA TRP A 767 14.88 -11.49 -17.50
C TRP A 767 14.18 -10.13 -17.33
N PHE A 768 12.85 -10.10 -17.51
CA PHE A 768 12.02 -8.91 -17.31
C PHE A 768 11.78 -8.66 -15.82
N LEU A 769 11.58 -9.73 -15.03
CA LEU A 769 11.48 -9.64 -13.58
C LEU A 769 12.74 -9.02 -12.97
N GLN A 770 13.92 -9.56 -13.28
CA GLN A 770 15.18 -9.13 -12.67
C GLN A 770 15.60 -7.73 -13.18
N GLY A 771 15.64 -7.53 -14.50
CA GLY A 771 16.15 -6.28 -15.07
C GLY A 771 15.19 -5.09 -15.01
N TRP A 772 13.88 -5.33 -15.14
CA TRP A 772 12.90 -4.25 -15.34
C TRP A 772 11.97 -4.03 -14.16
N ILE A 773 11.42 -5.10 -13.58
CA ILE A 773 10.54 -5.02 -12.41
C ILE A 773 11.35 -4.76 -11.13
N ASN A 774 12.39 -5.56 -10.89
CA ASN A 774 13.32 -5.40 -9.75
C ASN A 774 14.46 -4.41 -10.02
N GLY A 775 14.59 -3.92 -11.26
CA GLY A 775 15.56 -2.90 -11.63
C GLY A 775 15.00 -1.48 -11.67
N THR A 776 15.90 -0.50 -11.73
CA THR A 776 15.60 0.94 -11.83
C THR A 776 16.09 1.57 -13.14
N ALA A 777 16.61 0.74 -14.06
CA ALA A 777 17.31 1.21 -15.25
C ALA A 777 16.42 2.07 -16.18
N LEU A 778 17.08 3.03 -16.85
CA LEU A 778 16.55 3.87 -17.94
C LEU A 778 17.59 3.92 -19.07
N PRO A 779 17.75 2.82 -19.84
CA PRO A 779 18.80 2.71 -20.82
C PRO A 779 18.68 3.76 -21.92
N LYS A 780 19.82 4.13 -22.51
CA LYS A 780 19.89 4.78 -23.82
C LYS A 780 20.35 3.76 -24.85
N LEU A 781 19.49 3.48 -25.82
CA LEU A 781 19.78 2.56 -26.91
C LEU A 781 20.50 3.27 -28.06
N GLN A 782 21.61 2.72 -28.50
CA GLN A 782 22.35 3.20 -29.67
C GLN A 782 22.63 2.06 -30.63
N LEU A 783 22.73 2.40 -31.92
CA LEU A 783 22.98 1.46 -32.99
C LEU A 783 24.33 1.78 -33.64
N GLU A 784 25.22 0.81 -33.68
CA GLU A 784 26.55 0.93 -34.27
C GLU A 784 26.83 -0.18 -35.27
N SER A 785 27.89 0.00 -36.07
CA SER A 785 28.44 -1.03 -36.96
C SER A 785 27.45 -1.67 -37.94
N VAL A 786 26.44 -0.92 -38.40
CA VAL A 786 25.38 -1.44 -39.27
C VAL A 786 25.91 -1.75 -40.66
N LYS A 787 25.73 -2.99 -41.11
CA LYS A 787 26.10 -3.46 -42.45
C LYS A 787 24.91 -4.08 -43.16
N PHE A 788 24.83 -3.82 -44.46
CA PHE A 788 23.80 -4.34 -45.35
C PHE A 788 24.45 -5.26 -46.39
N ALA A 789 24.01 -6.52 -46.46
CA ALA A 789 24.47 -7.51 -47.42
C ALA A 789 23.27 -8.02 -48.24
N PRO A 790 23.28 -7.91 -49.58
CA PRO A 790 22.23 -8.49 -50.42
C PRO A 790 22.10 -10.01 -50.20
N ARG A 791 20.87 -10.52 -50.06
CA ARG A 791 20.60 -11.97 -49.93
C ARG A 791 19.31 -12.32 -50.68
N GLY A 792 19.44 -12.67 -51.96
CA GLY A 792 18.29 -12.96 -52.83
C GLY A 792 17.35 -11.75 -52.93
N ASN A 793 16.05 -11.96 -52.66
CA ASN A 793 15.03 -10.90 -52.65
C ASN A 793 14.94 -10.13 -51.31
N ALA A 794 15.92 -10.31 -50.42
CA ALA A 794 16.01 -9.64 -49.13
C ALA A 794 17.39 -8.98 -48.95
N THR A 795 17.52 -8.17 -47.91
CA THR A 795 18.78 -7.61 -47.45
C THR A 795 19.07 -8.16 -46.07
N MET A 796 20.20 -8.85 -45.90
CA MET A 796 20.69 -9.24 -44.60
C MET A 796 21.31 -8.03 -43.92
N VAL A 797 20.85 -7.75 -42.71
CA VAL A 797 21.29 -6.61 -41.91
C VAL A 797 22.00 -7.16 -40.69
N SER A 798 23.19 -6.64 -40.42
CA SER A 798 23.92 -6.89 -39.18
C SER A 798 24.28 -5.57 -38.51
N GLY A 799 24.45 -5.58 -37.20
CA GLY A 799 24.86 -4.41 -36.44
C GLY A 799 24.98 -4.72 -34.96
N THR A 800 25.27 -3.68 -34.19
CA THR A 800 25.49 -3.76 -32.74
C THR A 800 24.53 -2.82 -32.02
N ILE A 801 23.81 -3.32 -31.03
CA ILE A 801 23.01 -2.51 -30.11
C ILE A 801 23.86 -2.24 -28.86
N LEU A 802 23.98 -0.96 -28.51
CA LEU A 802 24.58 -0.53 -27.24
C LEU A 802 23.50 -0.13 -26.25
N GLN A 803 23.60 -0.62 -25.01
CA GLN A 803 22.78 -0.22 -23.88
C GLN A 803 23.62 0.65 -22.93
N LYS A 804 23.46 1.97 -23.04
CA LYS A 804 24.13 2.93 -22.13
C LYS A 804 23.25 3.24 -20.93
N ASN A 805 23.84 3.61 -19.79
CA ASN A 805 23.11 3.91 -18.54
C ASN A 805 22.24 2.73 -18.05
N ALA A 806 22.74 1.52 -18.25
CA ALA A 806 22.13 0.27 -17.82
C ALA A 806 23.14 -0.55 -17.02
N SER A 807 22.66 -1.45 -16.18
CA SER A 807 23.50 -2.46 -15.54
C SER A 807 23.99 -3.49 -16.56
N GLU A 808 25.11 -4.15 -16.26
CA GLU A 808 25.73 -5.14 -17.14
C GLU A 808 24.88 -6.41 -17.35
N ASP A 809 23.91 -6.64 -16.46
CA ASP A 809 22.96 -7.74 -16.48
C ASP A 809 21.59 -7.36 -17.08
N LEU A 810 21.41 -6.12 -17.54
CA LEU A 810 20.13 -5.69 -18.12
C LEU A 810 19.89 -6.36 -19.47
N VAL A 811 18.83 -7.16 -19.52
CA VAL A 811 18.30 -7.73 -20.77
C VAL A 811 17.11 -6.90 -21.27
N THR A 812 17.16 -6.50 -22.53
CA THR A 812 16.12 -5.70 -23.19
C THR A 812 15.73 -6.32 -24.51
N SER A 813 14.46 -6.67 -24.68
CA SER A 813 13.92 -6.98 -26.01
C SER A 813 13.74 -5.67 -26.80
N VAL A 814 14.56 -5.43 -27.82
CA VAL A 814 14.55 -4.19 -28.64
C VAL A 814 13.86 -4.43 -29.98
N PRO A 815 12.79 -3.68 -30.33
CA PRO A 815 12.17 -3.79 -31.65
C PRO A 815 12.97 -3.04 -32.71
N ILE A 816 13.22 -3.70 -33.84
CA ILE A 816 14.03 -3.19 -34.94
C ILE A 816 13.15 -2.93 -36.16
N TYR A 817 13.35 -1.77 -36.78
CA TYR A 817 12.62 -1.33 -37.96
C TYR A 817 13.58 -1.03 -39.12
N ALA A 818 13.21 -1.48 -40.32
CA ALA A 818 13.88 -1.16 -41.58
C ALA A 818 13.19 0.02 -42.28
N VAL A 819 13.96 1.01 -42.74
CA VAL A 819 13.47 2.13 -43.55
C VAL A 819 13.72 1.85 -45.02
N LEU A 820 12.65 1.88 -45.81
CA LEU A 820 12.66 1.63 -47.25
C LEU A 820 12.89 2.93 -48.03
N SER A 821 13.08 2.82 -49.35
CA SER A 821 13.41 3.93 -50.27
C SER A 821 12.35 5.06 -50.38
N GLY A 822 11.25 5.00 -49.61
CA GLY A 822 10.22 6.04 -49.49
C GLY A 822 9.98 6.54 -48.05
N ASN A 823 10.97 6.41 -47.16
CA ASN A 823 10.93 6.78 -45.73
C ASN A 823 9.90 6.04 -44.85
N ALA A 824 9.10 5.12 -45.40
CA ALA A 824 8.29 4.21 -44.61
C ALA A 824 9.16 3.22 -43.83
N SER A 825 8.91 3.08 -42.53
CA SER A 825 9.56 2.10 -41.66
C SER A 825 8.70 0.85 -41.51
N VAL A 826 9.31 -0.34 -41.60
CA VAL A 826 8.67 -1.64 -41.43
C VAL A 826 9.34 -2.37 -40.27
N PHE A 827 8.54 -2.95 -39.37
CA PHE A 827 9.05 -3.78 -38.28
C PHE A 827 9.63 -5.09 -38.83
N ILE A 828 10.89 -5.39 -38.51
CA ILE A 828 11.61 -6.57 -39.04
C ILE A 828 11.94 -7.64 -37.99
N GLY A 829 11.73 -7.35 -36.70
CA GLY A 829 11.91 -8.31 -35.61
C GLY A 829 12.35 -7.64 -34.32
N ARG A 830 12.47 -8.43 -33.25
CA ARG A 830 13.07 -8.00 -31.98
C ARG A 830 14.40 -8.70 -31.75
N VAL A 831 15.29 -8.03 -31.05
CA VAL A 831 16.60 -8.54 -30.63
C VAL A 831 16.71 -8.38 -29.13
N PHE A 832 17.14 -9.43 -28.42
CA PHE A 832 17.53 -9.29 -27.02
C PHE A 832 18.91 -8.62 -26.97
N ALA A 833 18.95 -7.37 -26.50
CA ALA A 833 20.17 -6.73 -26.07
C ALA A 833 20.45 -7.21 -24.65
N ASP A 834 21.60 -7.83 -24.45
CA ASP A 834 22.05 -8.48 -23.24
C ASP A 834 23.37 -7.81 -22.82
N GLY A 835 23.33 -7.11 -21.69
CA GLY A 835 24.42 -6.28 -21.20
C GLY A 835 24.71 -5.06 -22.08
N THR A 836 25.93 -4.55 -22.01
CA THR A 836 26.28 -3.24 -22.59
C THR A 836 26.34 -3.21 -24.12
N GLU A 837 26.66 -4.35 -24.75
CA GLU A 837 26.82 -4.49 -26.20
C GLU A 837 26.26 -5.82 -26.69
N SER A 838 25.45 -5.79 -27.76
CA SER A 838 24.91 -7.01 -28.36
C SER A 838 24.86 -6.93 -29.89
N SER A 839 25.48 -7.91 -30.55
CA SER A 839 25.42 -8.04 -32.00
C SER A 839 24.12 -8.69 -32.46
N PHE A 840 23.61 -8.30 -33.63
CA PHE A 840 22.42 -8.91 -34.24
C PHE A 840 22.55 -9.12 -35.73
N HIS A 841 21.74 -10.06 -36.24
CA HIS A 841 21.60 -10.36 -37.66
C HIS A 841 20.11 -10.58 -37.97
N LEU A 842 19.53 -9.79 -38.88
CA LEU A 842 18.12 -9.87 -39.26
C LEU A 842 17.94 -9.79 -40.78
N SER A 843 16.90 -10.45 -41.29
CA SER A 843 16.46 -10.29 -42.66
C SER A 843 15.56 -9.06 -42.77
N ALA A 844 15.83 -8.18 -43.73
CA ALA A 844 15.03 -7.00 -44.04
C ALA A 844 14.58 -7.01 -45.52
N PRO A 845 13.50 -6.28 -45.88
CA PRO A 845 13.08 -6.17 -47.27
C PRO A 845 14.20 -5.57 -48.16
N ALA A 846 14.25 -6.00 -49.43
CA ALA A 846 15.16 -5.39 -50.40
C ALA A 846 14.96 -3.86 -50.50
N GLY A 847 16.06 -3.12 -50.66
CA GLY A 847 16.03 -1.66 -50.71
C GLY A 847 15.94 -0.95 -49.36
N THR A 848 16.20 -1.68 -48.26
CA THR A 848 16.42 -1.11 -46.93
C THR A 848 17.67 -0.24 -46.94
N ARG A 849 17.54 1.01 -46.46
CA ARG A 849 18.65 1.98 -46.42
C ARG A 849 19.10 2.36 -45.01
N LYS A 850 18.23 2.16 -44.02
CA LYS A 850 18.47 2.55 -42.63
C LYS A 850 17.75 1.61 -41.69
N ILE A 851 18.33 1.45 -40.49
CA ILE A 851 17.74 0.73 -39.38
C ILE A 851 17.43 1.71 -38.25
N LEU A 852 16.30 1.51 -37.60
CA LEU A 852 15.86 2.28 -36.43
C LEU A 852 15.61 1.31 -35.27
N LEU A 853 16.12 1.67 -34.09
CA LEU A 853 15.76 1.03 -32.83
C LEU A 853 14.55 1.76 -32.26
N ASP A 854 13.48 1.02 -31.97
CA ASP A 854 12.28 1.51 -31.28
C ASP A 854 11.80 2.92 -31.70
N PRO A 855 11.56 3.18 -33.00
CA PRO A 855 11.11 4.50 -33.48
C PRO A 855 9.74 4.91 -32.93
N LYS A 856 8.98 3.96 -32.37
CA LYS A 856 7.68 4.18 -31.73
C LYS A 856 7.78 4.45 -30.22
N GLN A 857 8.99 4.45 -29.65
CA GLN A 857 9.25 4.72 -28.22
C GLN A 857 8.45 3.82 -27.26
N THR A 858 8.40 2.52 -27.58
CA THR A 858 7.69 1.49 -26.82
C THR A 858 8.49 0.95 -25.63
N ILE A 859 9.78 1.29 -25.52
CA ILE A 859 10.65 0.93 -24.40
C ILE A 859 10.81 2.13 -23.47
N LEU A 860 10.78 1.85 -22.16
CA LEU A 860 11.15 2.81 -21.14
C LEU A 860 12.67 3.08 -21.21
N THR A 861 13.03 4.15 -21.89
CA THR A 861 14.40 4.65 -22.07
C THR A 861 14.54 6.03 -21.43
N ALA A 862 15.77 6.49 -21.22
CA ALA A 862 16.00 7.88 -20.79
C ALA A 862 15.34 8.89 -21.75
N PRO A 863 14.79 10.01 -21.27
CA PRO A 863 14.28 11.08 -22.13
C PRO A 863 15.31 11.52 -23.18
N LYS A 864 14.83 11.95 -24.34
CA LYS A 864 15.67 12.30 -25.49
C LYS A 864 16.42 13.61 -25.33
#